data_AF-A0A954QZL9-F1
#
_entry.id   AF-A0A954QZL9-F1
#
_cell.length_a   1.000
_cell.length_b   1.000
_cell.length_c   1.000
_cell.angle_alpha   90.00
_cell.angle_beta   90.00
_cell.angle_gamma   90.00
#
_symmetry.space_group_name_H-M   'P 1'
#
loop_
_entity.id
_entity.type
_entity.pdbx_description
1 polymer ?
#
loop_
_entity_poly.entity_id
_entity_poly.type
_entity_poly.pdbx_seq_one_letter_code
_entity_poly.pdbx_strand_id
1 'polypeptide(L)'
;MPTPDGEPPAEDASASTSHSTMPPPATPTDEPQRGTDRVEPPSDLWGTVIGREPQQVMNLESGYVMIRQIGRGNFGEVWLSEAPGGVEVALKLVAIPSGRRVRQIELRSLDLMKRLRHPFLMQVQAFWVSEEQITIAMELADQSLRDRASEFGEQGIPPAELLRHMFEAAEGIDFLHREHVIHRDIKPENLLLLKGHIKVADFGLARFLDESGLNLVATQVAGSPLYMAPEVWEGKPIAASDQYSLAMTYIELRLGRPPFESSSIVTIMKEHLHGQPNLTGMPDAEQRVLLNALAKRPDRRFASCTEMVQALQSATSPASTAVGTKTLSTSARLWLLLLPMLMAVVVGLVAWSRWPATLAPRIDFPEKIVVEYGKRFTTQAVSLANSNDTIQSVKLTQPIEGLTVEYASAEQAVRFHADVNAPVSTSSVKLLVATSNGELEKELTIDVVDPSTLRIPERAVLAAGAHERIEVDDRIYYKRIDIPLPSGQRIEFTLIPRARLADPPTFYMMTREVTNGWFAEFANQQGAEFNLNSAWQLGALAGTNPLGVDEQYSDYPVVQVTATEANRFAQWLGGLLPSTSQWDKAAGALEREDRMGPYLGEGEHVCVARLESGPCPGGSSSDDESPFGILDMAGNVSELTRNLLSSQLTVPLAQPLKNDRVIFRGNNYHSAVPWAYEEGDGDAPASLLYDEHSPAVGFRVVIEML
;
A
#
# COMPACT_ATOMS: atom_id res chain seq x y z
N MET A 1 -40.48 37.93 -57.43
CA MET A 1 -39.96 38.64 -58.62
C MET A 1 -40.07 40.13 -58.38
N PRO A 2 -39.19 40.99 -58.95
CA PRO A 2 -37.98 40.65 -59.72
C PRO A 2 -36.67 41.22 -59.12
N THR A 3 -35.51 40.74 -59.57
CA THR A 3 -34.25 41.51 -59.65
C THR A 3 -34.22 42.25 -61.01
N PRO A 4 -33.40 43.31 -61.19
CA PRO A 4 -32.02 43.15 -61.70
C PRO A 4 -31.01 44.01 -60.91
N ASP A 5 -29.67 43.84 -60.94
CA ASP A 5 -28.68 43.51 -62.01
C ASP A 5 -28.31 44.71 -62.92
N GLY A 6 -27.01 44.95 -63.15
CA GLY A 6 -26.48 46.18 -63.77
C GLY A 6 -24.96 46.25 -63.96
N GLU A 7 -24.42 45.39 -64.83
CA GLU A 7 -23.04 45.29 -65.35
C GLU A 7 -22.67 46.40 -66.39
N PRO A 8 -21.54 46.35 -67.16
CA PRO A 8 -20.09 46.24 -66.86
C PRO A 8 -19.35 47.41 -67.64
N PRO A 9 -18.25 47.29 -68.43
CA PRO A 9 -17.05 46.39 -68.52
C PRO A 9 -15.73 47.22 -68.31
N ALA A 10 -14.52 47.05 -68.88
CA ALA A 10 -13.96 46.20 -69.96
C ALA A 10 -12.39 46.11 -69.92
N GLU A 11 -11.83 45.13 -70.67
CA GLU A 11 -10.70 45.19 -71.66
C GLU A 11 -9.39 46.00 -71.39
N ASP A 12 -8.17 45.58 -71.80
CA ASP A 12 -7.72 44.42 -72.61
C ASP A 12 -6.22 44.06 -72.39
N ALA A 13 -5.77 42.90 -72.90
CA ALA A 13 -4.45 42.54 -73.49
C ALA A 13 -3.09 42.79 -72.76
N SER A 14 -1.97 42.09 -73.02
CA SER A 14 -1.73 40.72 -73.54
C SER A 14 -0.22 40.32 -73.43
N ALA A 15 0.04 39.03 -73.15
CA ALA A 15 1.20 38.20 -73.59
C ALA A 15 2.70 38.59 -73.38
N SER A 16 3.42 37.70 -72.67
CA SER A 16 4.85 37.31 -72.86
C SER A 16 5.97 38.31 -72.48
N THR A 17 7.24 37.96 -72.23
CA THR A 17 8.02 36.68 -72.31
C THR A 17 8.89 36.41 -71.04
N SER A 18 9.53 35.24 -71.01
CA SER A 18 10.43 34.69 -69.98
C SER A 18 11.74 35.47 -69.69
N HIS A 19 12.25 35.37 -68.46
CA HIS A 19 13.53 34.66 -68.18
C HIS A 19 13.79 34.38 -66.68
N SER A 20 14.58 33.34 -66.38
CA SER A 20 14.99 32.93 -65.04
C SER A 20 16.01 33.89 -64.37
N THR A 21 16.12 33.83 -63.04
CA THR A 21 17.28 34.38 -62.30
C THR A 21 17.62 33.46 -61.11
N MET A 22 18.90 33.24 -60.83
CA MET A 22 19.43 32.35 -59.78
C MET A 22 20.91 32.69 -59.52
N PRO A 23 21.54 32.10 -58.48
CA PRO A 23 21.87 32.70 -57.17
C PRO A 23 23.15 33.58 -57.22
N PRO A 24 23.68 34.16 -56.10
CA PRO A 24 24.63 33.46 -55.18
C PRO A 24 24.59 34.11 -53.74
N PRO A 25 25.65 34.16 -52.88
CA PRO A 25 26.95 33.44 -52.79
C PRO A 25 27.25 32.85 -51.37
N ALA A 26 28.48 32.37 -51.15
CA ALA A 26 29.03 31.99 -49.84
C ALA A 26 30.58 32.13 -49.77
N THR A 27 31.15 32.11 -48.54
CA THR A 27 32.60 31.97 -48.19
C THR A 27 33.57 33.12 -48.57
N PRO A 28 34.84 33.19 -48.07
CA PRO A 28 35.51 32.53 -46.93
C PRO A 28 36.27 33.49 -45.95
N THR A 29 37.00 32.95 -44.95
CA THR A 29 38.26 33.53 -44.39
C THR A 29 39.04 32.45 -43.59
N ASP A 30 40.35 32.63 -43.38
CA ASP A 30 41.32 31.53 -43.18
C ASP A 30 41.83 31.22 -41.73
N GLU A 31 42.45 30.03 -41.67
CA GLU A 31 43.43 29.38 -40.75
C GLU A 31 44.53 30.24 -40.04
N PRO A 32 45.50 29.71 -39.20
CA PRO A 32 45.98 28.31 -39.06
C PRO A 32 46.39 27.72 -37.66
N GLN A 33 46.49 26.36 -37.59
CA GLN A 33 47.46 25.54 -36.79
C GLN A 33 47.34 25.45 -35.23
N ARG A 34 47.79 24.39 -34.49
CA ARG A 34 48.57 23.15 -34.79
C ARG A 34 48.34 22.00 -33.76
N GLY A 35 48.49 20.72 -34.17
CA GLY A 35 48.82 19.55 -33.31
C GLY A 35 47.72 18.46 -33.22
N THR A 36 47.84 17.26 -33.83
CA THR A 36 48.61 16.03 -33.44
C THR A 36 48.18 15.42 -32.09
N ASP A 37 47.87 14.11 -31.93
CA ASP A 37 48.35 12.93 -32.69
C ASP A 37 47.49 11.63 -32.46
N ARG A 38 47.75 10.56 -33.24
CA ARG A 38 47.43 9.10 -33.04
C ARG A 38 46.03 8.49 -33.35
N VAL A 39 45.90 7.99 -34.58
CA VAL A 39 45.63 6.58 -35.01
C VAL A 39 44.66 5.68 -34.20
N GLU A 40 43.63 5.16 -34.89
CA GLU A 40 42.85 3.95 -34.53
C GLU A 40 43.19 2.74 -35.43
N PRO A 41 43.01 1.49 -34.97
CA PRO A 41 43.12 0.26 -35.79
C PRO A 41 41.79 -0.12 -36.49
N PRO A 42 41.81 -0.95 -37.55
CA PRO A 42 40.62 -1.26 -38.35
C PRO A 42 39.63 -2.19 -37.65
N SER A 43 38.34 -1.91 -37.87
CA SER A 43 37.18 -2.62 -37.31
C SER A 43 36.71 -3.80 -38.17
N ASP A 44 37.44 -4.92 -38.14
CA ASP A 44 37.02 -6.16 -38.85
C ASP A 44 37.50 -7.41 -38.09
N LEU A 45 36.78 -7.86 -37.04
CA LEU A 45 37.00 -9.19 -36.44
C LEU A 45 35.93 -9.74 -35.46
N TRP A 46 34.63 -9.53 -35.70
CA TRP A 46 33.59 -10.43 -35.17
C TRP A 46 32.51 -10.70 -36.22
N GLY A 47 32.35 -11.96 -36.60
CA GLY A 47 31.55 -12.35 -37.76
C GLY A 47 30.05 -12.52 -37.46
N THR A 48 29.23 -11.88 -38.30
CA THR A 48 27.92 -12.34 -38.78
C THR A 48 27.12 -13.28 -37.85
N VAL A 49 26.36 -12.69 -36.92
CA VAL A 49 25.10 -13.30 -36.44
C VAL A 49 23.95 -12.72 -37.25
N ILE A 50 22.98 -13.57 -37.59
CA ILE A 50 21.91 -13.28 -38.56
C ILE A 50 21.09 -12.04 -38.14
N GLY A 51 20.95 -11.09 -39.07
CA GLY A 51 20.22 -9.85 -38.84
C GLY A 51 18.73 -10.07 -38.56
N ARG A 52 18.20 -9.29 -37.61
CA ARG A 52 16.78 -8.95 -37.48
C ARG A 52 16.70 -7.43 -37.43
N GLU A 53 15.87 -6.84 -38.28
CA GLU A 53 15.63 -5.39 -38.23
C GLU A 53 14.89 -5.02 -36.92
N PRO A 54 15.22 -3.89 -36.27
CA PRO A 54 14.47 -3.42 -35.11
C PRO A 54 13.06 -2.99 -35.53
N GLN A 55 12.04 -3.71 -35.04
CA GLN A 55 10.64 -3.44 -35.37
C GLN A 55 10.10 -2.29 -34.51
N GLN A 56 9.84 -1.15 -35.17
CA GLN A 56 9.16 0.02 -34.62
C GLN A 56 9.76 0.58 -33.31
N VAL A 57 10.83 1.36 -33.48
CA VAL A 57 11.34 2.28 -32.46
C VAL A 57 10.26 3.31 -32.11
N MET A 58 9.51 3.08 -31.03
CA MET A 58 8.50 4.03 -30.52
C MET A 58 9.04 4.75 -29.30
N ASN A 59 9.06 6.08 -29.36
CA ASN A 59 9.59 6.95 -28.31
C ASN A 59 8.43 7.46 -27.43
N LEU A 60 8.50 7.21 -26.13
CA LEU A 60 7.51 7.67 -25.15
C LEU A 60 7.91 9.06 -24.61
N GLU A 61 6.94 9.88 -24.23
CA GLU A 61 7.19 11.21 -23.63
C GLU A 61 8.01 11.16 -22.32
N SER A 62 8.11 9.98 -21.71
CA SER A 62 8.98 9.69 -20.56
C SER A 62 10.46 9.52 -20.90
N GLY A 63 10.85 9.58 -22.18
CA GLY A 63 12.23 9.37 -22.66
C GLY A 63 12.64 7.89 -22.76
N TYR A 64 11.67 6.97 -22.69
CA TYR A 64 11.90 5.54 -22.90
C TYR A 64 11.61 5.16 -24.36
N VAL A 65 12.45 4.29 -24.92
CA VAL A 65 12.40 3.88 -26.34
C VAL A 65 12.09 2.39 -26.43
N MET A 66 10.92 2.03 -26.97
CA MET A 66 10.56 0.62 -27.18
C MET A 66 11.33 0.05 -28.38
N ILE A 67 11.97 -1.12 -28.21
CA ILE A 67 12.86 -1.76 -29.19
C ILE A 67 12.19 -2.96 -29.87
N ARG A 68 11.55 -3.84 -29.07
CA ARG A 68 10.79 -5.01 -29.57
C ARG A 68 9.89 -5.58 -28.48
N GLN A 69 8.78 -6.20 -28.87
CA GLN A 69 7.99 -7.02 -27.97
C GLN A 69 8.82 -8.24 -27.49
N ILE A 70 8.72 -8.56 -26.19
CA ILE A 70 9.32 -9.73 -25.57
C ILE A 70 8.29 -10.68 -24.95
N GLY A 71 7.07 -10.21 -24.68
CA GLY A 71 6.00 -11.06 -24.18
C GLY A 71 4.60 -10.46 -24.38
N ARG A 72 3.60 -11.32 -24.21
CA ARG A 72 2.18 -10.97 -24.18
C ARG A 72 1.46 -11.97 -23.28
N GLY A 73 0.71 -11.48 -22.31
CA GLY A 73 -0.06 -12.29 -21.37
C GLY A 73 -1.47 -11.74 -21.15
N ASN A 74 -2.22 -12.35 -20.23
CA ASN A 74 -3.63 -12.00 -19.96
C ASN A 74 -3.84 -10.51 -19.62
N PHE A 75 -2.82 -9.86 -19.07
CA PHE A 75 -2.89 -8.48 -18.57
C PHE A 75 -2.27 -7.45 -19.53
N GLY A 76 -1.81 -7.86 -20.72
CA GLY A 76 -1.22 -6.94 -21.72
C GLY A 76 0.12 -7.41 -22.28
N GLU A 77 0.96 -6.46 -22.69
CA GLU A 77 2.18 -6.72 -23.46
C GLU A 77 3.44 -6.35 -22.67
N VAL A 78 4.58 -6.95 -23.01
CA VAL A 78 5.88 -6.63 -22.43
C VAL A 78 6.88 -6.38 -23.56
N TRP A 79 7.63 -5.28 -23.48
CA TRP A 79 8.54 -4.77 -24.50
C TRP A 79 9.94 -4.55 -23.94
N LEU A 80 10.96 -5.10 -24.61
CA LEU A 80 12.35 -4.68 -24.42
C LEU A 80 12.45 -3.22 -24.87
N SER A 81 12.99 -2.39 -24.00
CA SER A 81 13.08 -0.95 -24.21
C SER A 81 14.39 -0.40 -23.66
N GLU A 82 14.84 0.73 -24.19
CA GLU A 82 15.94 1.52 -23.62
C GLU A 82 15.36 2.59 -22.68
N ALA A 83 15.92 2.69 -21.48
CA ALA A 83 15.64 3.75 -20.52
C ALA A 83 16.62 4.93 -20.70
N PRO A 84 16.26 6.16 -20.25
CA PRO A 84 17.14 7.32 -20.27
C PRO A 84 18.54 7.01 -19.71
N GLY A 85 19.57 7.14 -20.56
CA GLY A 85 20.96 6.79 -20.22
C GLY A 85 21.46 5.46 -20.80
N GLY A 86 20.71 4.80 -21.69
CA GLY A 86 21.21 3.62 -22.44
C GLY A 86 21.09 2.30 -21.68
N VAL A 87 20.12 2.18 -20.76
CA VAL A 87 19.93 0.98 -19.92
C VAL A 87 18.76 0.16 -20.45
N GLU A 88 18.99 -1.11 -20.77
CA GLU A 88 17.92 -2.03 -21.17
C GLU A 88 16.96 -2.33 -20.00
N VAL A 89 15.66 -2.24 -20.27
CA VAL A 89 14.57 -2.49 -19.31
C VAL A 89 13.44 -3.26 -19.97
N ALA A 90 12.57 -3.86 -19.15
CA ALA A 90 11.26 -4.31 -19.58
C ALA A 90 10.21 -3.22 -19.30
N LEU A 91 9.46 -2.81 -20.33
CA LEU A 91 8.22 -2.05 -20.17
C LEU A 91 7.02 -3.00 -20.29
N LYS A 92 6.18 -3.07 -19.27
CA LYS A 92 4.91 -3.79 -19.30
C LYS A 92 3.75 -2.81 -19.51
N LEU A 93 2.95 -3.04 -20.54
CA LEU A 93 1.85 -2.22 -21.01
C LEU A 93 0.53 -2.93 -20.72
N VAL A 94 -0.27 -2.38 -19.82
CA VAL A 94 -1.55 -2.93 -19.34
C VAL A 94 -2.69 -2.01 -19.78
N ALA A 95 -3.58 -2.49 -20.65
CA ALA A 95 -4.66 -1.67 -21.21
C ALA A 95 -5.79 -1.40 -20.19
N ILE A 96 -6.33 -0.18 -20.22
CA ILE A 96 -7.52 0.25 -19.48
C ILE A 96 -8.71 0.23 -20.47
N PRO A 97 -9.77 -0.55 -20.22
CA PRO A 97 -10.96 -0.53 -21.06
C PRO A 97 -11.73 0.78 -20.87
N SER A 98 -12.18 1.36 -21.99
CA SER A 98 -12.90 2.63 -22.05
C SER A 98 -14.07 2.68 -21.04
N GLY A 99 -14.13 3.75 -20.26
CA GLY A 99 -15.15 3.95 -19.23
C GLY A 99 -14.77 3.44 -17.82
N ARG A 100 -13.64 2.75 -17.65
CA ARG A 100 -13.00 2.58 -16.33
C ARG A 100 -11.90 3.62 -16.14
N ARG A 101 -11.74 4.13 -14.91
CA ARG A 101 -10.56 4.90 -14.47
C ARG A 101 -9.92 4.18 -13.28
N VAL A 102 -8.60 4.04 -13.31
CA VAL A 102 -7.79 3.56 -12.18
C VAL A 102 -8.03 4.45 -10.96
N ARG A 103 -8.08 3.88 -9.74
CA ARG A 103 -8.37 4.59 -8.49
C ARG A 103 -7.13 4.92 -7.64
N GLN A 104 -7.25 5.87 -6.72
CA GLN A 104 -6.19 6.20 -5.73
C GLN A 104 -5.71 4.99 -4.93
N ILE A 105 -6.62 4.10 -4.54
CA ILE A 105 -6.32 2.86 -3.80
C ILE A 105 -5.45 1.91 -4.64
N GLU A 106 -5.65 1.95 -5.96
CA GLU A 106 -4.95 1.13 -6.95
C GLU A 106 -3.58 1.77 -7.27
N LEU A 107 -3.51 3.09 -7.45
CA LEU A 107 -2.23 3.83 -7.52
C LEU A 107 -1.36 3.60 -6.28
N ARG A 108 -1.95 3.60 -5.07
CA ARG A 108 -1.25 3.23 -3.82
C ARG A 108 -0.67 1.81 -3.86
N SER A 109 -1.31 0.87 -4.56
CA SER A 109 -0.78 -0.49 -4.74
C SER A 109 0.41 -0.53 -5.70
N LEU A 110 0.43 0.29 -6.77
CA LEU A 110 1.61 0.45 -7.65
C LEU A 110 2.77 1.16 -6.90
N ASP A 111 2.48 2.16 -6.08
CA ASP A 111 3.48 2.80 -5.23
C ASP A 111 4.03 1.86 -4.15
N LEU A 112 3.22 0.94 -3.62
CA LEU A 112 3.68 -0.12 -2.73
C LEU A 112 4.63 -1.08 -3.46
N MET A 113 4.27 -1.56 -4.65
CA MET A 113 5.16 -2.39 -5.50
C MET A 113 6.51 -1.70 -5.76
N LYS A 114 6.50 -0.38 -6.00
CA LYS A 114 7.71 0.44 -6.25
C LYS A 114 8.57 0.65 -5.00
N ARG A 115 8.00 0.57 -3.79
CA ARG A 115 8.71 0.72 -2.51
C ARG A 115 9.33 -0.59 -2.02
N LEU A 116 8.71 -1.72 -2.32
CA LEU A 116 9.20 -3.05 -1.95
C LEU A 116 10.55 -3.34 -2.60
N ARG A 117 11.53 -3.78 -1.80
CA ARG A 117 12.91 -4.06 -2.24
C ARG A 117 13.42 -5.33 -1.57
N HIS A 118 13.66 -6.36 -2.37
CA HIS A 118 14.19 -7.64 -1.92
C HIS A 118 15.00 -8.28 -3.07
N PRO A 119 16.10 -9.02 -2.82
CA PRO A 119 16.93 -9.58 -3.89
C PRO A 119 16.14 -10.40 -4.92
N PHE A 120 15.19 -11.21 -4.43
CA PHE A 120 14.38 -12.13 -5.25
C PHE A 120 13.01 -11.57 -5.67
N LEU A 121 12.76 -10.27 -5.51
CA LEU A 121 11.61 -9.60 -6.13
C LEU A 121 12.04 -8.82 -7.37
N MET A 122 11.17 -8.79 -8.38
CA MET A 122 11.30 -7.99 -9.60
C MET A 122 11.21 -6.49 -9.28
N GLN A 123 12.30 -5.75 -9.47
CA GLN A 123 12.37 -4.33 -9.13
C GLN A 123 11.61 -3.48 -10.15
N VAL A 124 10.42 -3.01 -9.77
CA VAL A 124 9.75 -1.89 -10.43
C VAL A 124 10.60 -0.63 -10.24
N GLN A 125 10.91 0.06 -11.34
CA GLN A 125 11.70 1.29 -11.37
C GLN A 125 10.78 2.52 -11.39
N ALA A 126 9.82 2.50 -12.31
CA ALA A 126 8.86 3.57 -12.55
C ALA A 126 7.54 2.99 -13.09
N PHE A 127 6.48 3.79 -13.03
CA PHE A 127 5.23 3.51 -13.74
C PHE A 127 4.59 4.83 -14.18
N TRP A 128 3.74 4.74 -15.20
CA TRP A 128 2.94 5.84 -15.74
C TRP A 128 1.51 5.33 -15.94
N VAL A 129 0.52 6.20 -15.76
CA VAL A 129 -0.89 5.88 -15.99
C VAL A 129 -1.48 6.96 -16.88
N SER A 130 -2.00 6.56 -18.04
CA SER A 130 -2.84 7.38 -18.92
C SER A 130 -4.31 6.99 -18.74
N GLU A 131 -5.22 7.57 -19.52
CA GLU A 131 -6.63 7.15 -19.51
C GLU A 131 -6.86 5.76 -20.14
N GLU A 132 -5.94 5.31 -20.99
CA GLU A 132 -6.06 4.09 -21.79
C GLU A 132 -5.08 2.98 -21.40
N GLN A 133 -4.03 3.29 -20.61
CA GLN A 133 -2.98 2.32 -20.31
C GLN A 133 -2.22 2.62 -19.01
N ILE A 134 -1.75 1.57 -18.34
CA ILE A 134 -0.70 1.62 -17.32
C ILE A 134 0.58 1.07 -17.96
N THR A 135 1.67 1.82 -17.88
CA THR A 135 3.00 1.38 -18.32
C THR A 135 3.90 1.22 -17.10
N ILE A 136 4.54 0.07 -16.92
CA ILE A 136 5.41 -0.24 -15.76
C ILE A 136 6.82 -0.56 -16.27
N ALA A 137 7.83 0.18 -15.82
CA ALA A 137 9.24 -0.09 -16.08
C ALA A 137 9.84 -0.95 -14.97
N MET A 138 10.53 -2.03 -15.35
CA MET A 138 11.21 -2.95 -14.43
C MET A 138 12.56 -3.44 -15.00
N GLU A 139 13.38 -4.05 -14.15
CA GLU A 139 14.62 -4.71 -14.61
C GLU A 139 14.31 -5.80 -15.67
N LEU A 140 15.14 -5.88 -16.71
CA LEU A 140 15.00 -6.90 -17.75
C LEU A 140 15.48 -8.26 -17.23
N ALA A 141 14.64 -9.28 -17.30
CA ALA A 141 14.99 -10.68 -17.00
C ALA A 141 15.50 -11.42 -18.25
N ASP A 142 16.24 -12.52 -18.04
CA ASP A 142 16.79 -13.37 -19.10
C ASP A 142 15.70 -14.23 -19.76
N GLN A 143 14.90 -14.94 -18.94
CA GLN A 143 13.73 -15.75 -19.34
C GLN A 143 12.84 -16.10 -18.13
N SER A 144 11.67 -16.69 -18.32
CA SER A 144 10.81 -17.22 -17.23
C SER A 144 11.12 -18.68 -16.88
N LEU A 145 10.58 -19.18 -15.75
CA LEU A 145 10.60 -20.61 -15.46
C LEU A 145 9.67 -21.42 -16.40
N ARG A 146 8.67 -20.81 -17.04
CA ARG A 146 7.87 -21.43 -18.11
C ARG A 146 8.74 -21.69 -19.36
N ASP A 147 9.59 -20.73 -19.72
CA ASP A 147 10.55 -20.86 -20.82
C ASP A 147 11.61 -21.92 -20.47
N ARG A 148 12.21 -21.82 -19.28
CA ARG A 148 13.20 -22.78 -18.77
C ARG A 148 12.66 -24.21 -18.72
N ALA A 149 11.39 -24.40 -18.36
CA ALA A 149 10.75 -25.71 -18.38
C ALA A 149 10.54 -26.25 -19.81
N SER A 150 10.36 -25.37 -20.81
CA SER A 150 10.24 -25.79 -22.21
C SER A 150 11.54 -26.41 -22.76
N GLU A 151 12.70 -26.05 -22.19
CA GLU A 151 14.00 -26.68 -22.51
C GLU A 151 14.06 -28.17 -22.10
N PHE A 152 13.30 -28.58 -21.09
CA PHE A 152 13.25 -29.97 -20.57
C PHE A 152 12.01 -30.75 -20.99
N GLY A 153 10.89 -30.07 -21.28
CA GLY A 153 9.61 -30.68 -21.64
C GLY A 153 9.10 -31.63 -20.54
N GLU A 154 8.60 -32.80 -20.95
CA GLU A 154 8.06 -33.86 -20.07
C GLU A 154 9.07 -34.44 -19.05
N GLN A 155 10.36 -34.09 -19.14
CA GLN A 155 11.36 -34.51 -18.15
C GLN A 155 11.31 -33.68 -16.86
N GLY A 156 10.80 -32.45 -16.94
CA GLY A 156 10.87 -31.45 -15.87
C GLY A 156 12.27 -30.90 -15.62
N ILE A 157 12.34 -29.77 -14.92
CA ILE A 157 13.59 -29.14 -14.47
C ILE A 157 14.26 -30.05 -13.41
N PRO A 158 15.57 -30.34 -13.51
CA PRO A 158 16.29 -31.15 -12.55
C PRO A 158 16.10 -30.66 -11.10
N PRO A 159 15.79 -31.54 -10.14
CA PRO A 159 15.32 -31.10 -8.82
C PRO A 159 16.34 -30.25 -8.05
N ALA A 160 17.65 -30.44 -8.23
CA ALA A 160 18.67 -29.61 -7.59
C ALA A 160 18.71 -28.16 -8.13
N GLU A 161 18.39 -27.96 -9.41
CA GLU A 161 18.24 -26.62 -10.02
C GLU A 161 16.92 -26.00 -9.54
N LEU A 162 15.83 -26.76 -9.65
CA LEU A 162 14.48 -26.31 -9.32
C LEU A 162 14.32 -25.95 -7.83
N LEU A 163 14.90 -26.72 -6.91
CA LEU A 163 14.80 -26.47 -5.46
C LEU A 163 15.64 -25.28 -4.97
N ARG A 164 16.64 -24.84 -5.74
CA ARG A 164 17.30 -23.55 -5.50
C ARG A 164 16.37 -22.41 -5.91
N HIS A 165 15.81 -22.49 -7.10
CA HIS A 165 14.87 -21.48 -7.60
C HIS A 165 13.61 -21.36 -6.74
N MET A 166 13.03 -22.47 -6.27
CA MET A 166 11.91 -22.44 -5.33
C MET A 166 12.28 -21.80 -3.99
N PHE A 167 13.52 -21.91 -3.53
CA PHE A 167 13.95 -21.30 -2.27
C PHE A 167 14.09 -19.78 -2.41
N GLU A 168 14.76 -19.33 -3.48
CA GLU A 168 14.85 -17.91 -3.86
C GLU A 168 13.44 -17.28 -4.03
N ALA A 169 12.52 -18.00 -4.70
CA ALA A 169 11.11 -17.60 -4.81
C ALA A 169 10.40 -17.53 -3.45
N ALA A 170 10.57 -18.56 -2.61
CA ALA A 170 9.93 -18.66 -1.30
C ALA A 170 10.37 -17.56 -0.34
N GLU A 171 11.66 -17.20 -0.31
CA GLU A 171 12.14 -16.06 0.48
C GLU A 171 11.55 -14.73 -0.01
N GLY A 172 11.36 -14.55 -1.33
CA GLY A 172 10.67 -13.39 -1.90
C GLY A 172 9.18 -13.32 -1.52
N ILE A 173 8.49 -14.46 -1.49
CA ILE A 173 7.07 -14.56 -1.13
C ILE A 173 6.87 -14.38 0.38
N ASP A 174 7.69 -15.01 1.22
CA ASP A 174 7.68 -14.84 2.68
C ASP A 174 8.13 -13.42 3.11
N PHE A 175 8.82 -12.67 2.23
CA PHE A 175 9.01 -11.23 2.39
C PHE A 175 7.72 -10.45 2.10
N LEU A 176 7.06 -10.69 0.96
CA LEU A 176 5.76 -10.05 0.64
C LEU A 176 4.72 -10.26 1.75
N HIS A 177 4.63 -11.47 2.31
CA HIS A 177 3.68 -11.80 3.38
C HIS A 177 3.94 -11.03 4.68
N ARG A 178 5.21 -10.73 5.00
CA ARG A 178 5.57 -9.87 6.15
C ARG A 178 5.22 -8.40 5.91
N GLU A 179 5.32 -7.94 4.67
CA GLU A 179 4.87 -6.61 4.22
C GLU A 179 3.35 -6.58 3.94
N HIS A 180 2.60 -7.58 4.41
CA HIS A 180 1.14 -7.75 4.26
C HIS A 180 0.61 -7.78 2.81
N VAL A 181 1.47 -8.10 1.83
CA VAL A 181 1.10 -8.29 0.42
C VAL A 181 0.94 -9.78 0.10
N ILE A 182 -0.19 -10.15 -0.51
CA ILE A 182 -0.45 -11.49 -1.06
C ILE A 182 -0.34 -11.37 -2.58
N HIS A 183 0.38 -12.30 -3.22
CA HIS A 183 0.68 -12.23 -4.65
C HIS A 183 -0.50 -12.61 -5.54
N ARG A 184 -1.26 -13.65 -5.16
CA ARG A 184 -2.46 -14.19 -5.84
C ARG A 184 -2.26 -14.80 -7.24
N ASP A 185 -1.05 -14.80 -7.80
CA ASP A 185 -0.77 -15.27 -9.17
C ASP A 185 0.63 -15.88 -9.30
N ILE A 186 1.03 -16.74 -8.35
CA ILE A 186 2.28 -17.52 -8.44
C ILE A 186 2.10 -18.62 -9.50
N LYS A 187 2.96 -18.60 -10.52
CA LYS A 187 3.00 -19.54 -11.65
C LYS A 187 4.35 -19.49 -12.38
N PRO A 188 4.69 -20.47 -13.24
CA PRO A 188 5.95 -20.51 -14.00
C PRO A 188 6.32 -19.23 -14.78
N GLU A 189 5.33 -18.50 -15.31
CA GLU A 189 5.53 -17.28 -16.08
C GLU A 189 5.94 -16.09 -15.20
N ASN A 190 5.51 -16.06 -13.93
CA ASN A 190 5.74 -14.96 -12.99
C ASN A 190 6.99 -15.18 -12.12
N LEU A 191 7.68 -16.31 -12.28
CA LEU A 191 8.98 -16.60 -11.69
C LEU A 191 10.06 -16.44 -12.76
N LEU A 192 10.71 -15.29 -12.77
CA LEU A 192 11.67 -14.89 -13.80
C LEU A 192 13.11 -15.15 -13.38
N LEU A 193 13.99 -15.47 -14.32
CA LEU A 193 15.42 -15.65 -14.10
C LEU A 193 16.19 -14.39 -14.49
N LEU A 194 17.06 -13.91 -13.59
CA LEU A 194 18.04 -12.86 -13.88
C LEU A 194 19.40 -13.29 -13.35
N LYS A 195 20.37 -13.44 -14.26
CA LYS A 195 21.76 -13.88 -14.01
C LYS A 195 21.81 -15.19 -13.21
N GLY A 196 20.84 -16.07 -13.46
CA GLY A 196 20.69 -17.37 -12.82
C GLY A 196 19.98 -17.37 -11.46
N HIS A 197 19.48 -16.23 -10.96
CA HIS A 197 18.69 -16.14 -9.72
C HIS A 197 17.23 -15.79 -10.01
N ILE A 198 16.30 -16.15 -9.13
CA ILE A 198 14.88 -15.84 -9.28
C ILE A 198 14.53 -14.38 -8.95
N LYS A 199 13.59 -13.86 -9.73
CA LYS A 199 12.85 -12.62 -9.57
C LYS A 199 11.35 -12.93 -9.65
N VAL A 200 10.66 -12.89 -8.51
CA VAL A 200 9.19 -13.00 -8.47
C VAL A 200 8.60 -11.68 -9.01
N ALA A 201 7.77 -11.78 -10.05
CA ALA A 201 7.22 -10.66 -10.81
C ALA A 201 5.68 -10.62 -10.77
N ASP A 202 5.08 -9.48 -11.10
CA ASP A 202 3.62 -9.24 -11.05
C ASP A 202 2.98 -9.41 -9.66
N PHE A 203 3.77 -9.36 -8.58
CA PHE A 203 3.28 -9.41 -7.21
C PHE A 203 2.33 -8.24 -6.90
N GLY A 204 1.14 -8.55 -6.39
CA GLY A 204 0.10 -7.55 -6.12
C GLY A 204 -0.61 -6.99 -7.36
N LEU A 205 -0.11 -7.24 -8.59
CA LEU A 205 -0.74 -6.75 -9.82
C LEU A 205 -2.12 -7.40 -10.05
N ALA A 206 -2.28 -8.69 -9.74
CA ALA A 206 -3.58 -9.36 -9.81
C ALA A 206 -4.61 -8.66 -8.90
N ARG A 207 -4.25 -8.42 -7.62
CA ARG A 207 -5.07 -7.67 -6.66
C ARG A 207 -5.45 -6.28 -7.21
N PHE A 208 -4.48 -5.55 -7.73
CA PHE A 208 -4.70 -4.24 -8.35
C PHE A 208 -5.75 -4.35 -9.46
N LEU A 209 -5.60 -5.29 -10.41
CA LEU A 209 -6.52 -5.44 -11.55
C LEU A 209 -7.92 -5.91 -11.14
N ASP A 210 -8.07 -6.65 -10.03
CA ASP A 210 -9.36 -7.00 -9.46
C ASP A 210 -10.04 -5.77 -8.80
N GLU A 211 -9.29 -5.01 -7.99
CA GLU A 211 -9.80 -3.81 -7.29
C GLU A 211 -10.17 -2.67 -8.27
N SER A 212 -9.40 -2.52 -9.36
CA SER A 212 -9.75 -1.69 -10.52
C SER A 212 -10.87 -2.25 -11.41
N GLY A 213 -11.17 -3.56 -11.29
CA GLY A 213 -12.00 -4.31 -12.22
C GLY A 213 -11.48 -4.33 -13.67
N LEU A 214 -10.17 -4.14 -13.86
CA LEU A 214 -9.47 -4.23 -15.16
C LEU A 214 -9.26 -5.69 -15.61
N ASN A 215 -9.52 -6.66 -14.72
CA ASN A 215 -9.47 -8.09 -15.02
C ASN A 215 -10.57 -8.51 -16.01
N LEU A 216 -10.28 -8.35 -17.31
CA LEU A 216 -11.22 -8.53 -18.43
C LEU A 216 -11.38 -9.98 -18.93
N VAL A 217 -10.44 -10.88 -18.63
CA VAL A 217 -10.32 -12.18 -19.32
C VAL A 217 -10.16 -13.37 -18.35
N ALA A 218 -10.90 -13.36 -17.25
CA ALA A 218 -11.29 -14.56 -16.52
C ALA A 218 -12.66 -14.33 -15.84
N THR A 219 -13.54 -15.33 -15.84
CA THR A 219 -14.91 -15.22 -15.31
C THR A 219 -14.92 -15.02 -13.79
N GLN A 220 -14.95 -13.76 -13.32
CA GLN A 220 -15.07 -13.34 -11.91
C GLN A 220 -14.01 -13.93 -10.96
N VAL A 221 -12.86 -14.38 -11.47
CA VAL A 221 -11.88 -15.19 -10.73
C VAL A 221 -10.47 -14.60 -10.88
N ALA A 222 -9.81 -14.40 -9.74
CA ALA A 222 -8.55 -13.67 -9.61
C ALA A 222 -7.31 -14.59 -9.71
N GLY A 223 -6.56 -14.49 -10.82
CA GLY A 223 -5.32 -15.26 -11.07
C GLY A 223 -5.50 -16.46 -12.00
N SER A 224 -4.40 -17.13 -12.37
CA SER A 224 -4.43 -18.30 -13.27
C SER A 224 -5.10 -19.53 -12.62
N PRO A 225 -6.22 -20.07 -13.17
CA PRO A 225 -6.99 -21.16 -12.55
C PRO A 225 -6.21 -22.43 -12.19
N LEU A 226 -5.20 -22.81 -12.96
CA LEU A 226 -4.44 -24.06 -12.81
C LEU A 226 -3.60 -24.14 -11.53
N TYR A 227 -3.36 -23.03 -10.84
CA TYR A 227 -2.53 -22.96 -9.64
C TYR A 227 -3.35 -22.58 -8.39
N MET A 228 -4.65 -22.28 -8.56
CA MET A 228 -5.44 -21.51 -7.62
C MET A 228 -5.87 -22.28 -6.38
N ALA A 229 -5.51 -21.78 -5.19
CA ALA A 229 -5.84 -22.40 -3.92
C ALA A 229 -7.36 -22.44 -3.64
N PRO A 230 -7.87 -23.48 -2.93
CA PRO A 230 -9.30 -23.66 -2.64
C PRO A 230 -10.00 -22.41 -2.10
N GLU A 231 -9.37 -21.74 -1.14
CA GLU A 231 -9.90 -20.55 -0.48
C GLU A 231 -9.94 -19.29 -1.37
N VAL A 232 -9.16 -19.26 -2.46
CA VAL A 232 -9.23 -18.18 -3.47
C VAL A 232 -10.50 -18.31 -4.32
N TRP A 233 -10.93 -19.54 -4.61
CA TRP A 233 -12.25 -19.82 -5.22
C TRP A 233 -13.42 -19.44 -4.30
N GLU A 234 -13.20 -19.36 -2.98
CA GLU A 234 -14.15 -18.80 -2.01
C GLU A 234 -14.05 -17.27 -1.84
N GLY A 235 -13.20 -16.59 -2.61
CA GLY A 235 -12.96 -15.15 -2.51
C GLY A 235 -12.10 -14.71 -1.31
N LYS A 236 -11.36 -15.64 -0.68
CA LYS A 236 -10.57 -15.43 0.56
C LYS A 236 -9.07 -15.70 0.35
N PRO A 237 -8.37 -14.97 -0.53
CA PRO A 237 -6.92 -15.12 -0.69
C PRO A 237 -6.18 -14.74 0.59
N ILE A 238 -5.25 -15.59 1.01
CA ILE A 238 -4.39 -15.43 2.19
C ILE A 238 -2.94 -15.82 1.87
N ALA A 239 -1.99 -15.56 2.78
CA ALA A 239 -0.58 -15.94 2.61
C ALA A 239 -0.38 -17.42 2.22
N ALA A 240 -1.11 -18.33 2.88
CA ALA A 240 -1.09 -19.77 2.59
C ALA A 240 -1.62 -20.13 1.18
N SER A 241 -2.32 -19.23 0.49
CA SER A 241 -2.76 -19.41 -0.90
C SER A 241 -1.59 -19.32 -1.87
N ASP A 242 -0.66 -18.38 -1.67
CA ASP A 242 0.55 -18.27 -2.50
C ASP A 242 1.46 -19.50 -2.32
N GLN A 243 1.54 -20.06 -1.10
CA GLN A 243 2.26 -21.31 -0.82
C GLN A 243 1.68 -22.49 -1.60
N TYR A 244 0.35 -22.59 -1.66
CA TYR A 244 -0.34 -23.61 -2.46
C TYR A 244 -0.02 -23.45 -3.96
N SER A 245 -0.12 -22.22 -4.48
CA SER A 245 0.23 -21.91 -5.87
C SER A 245 1.71 -22.17 -6.19
N LEU A 246 2.62 -21.95 -5.23
CA LEU A 246 4.04 -22.29 -5.35
C LEU A 246 4.27 -23.81 -5.37
N ALA A 247 3.53 -24.58 -4.57
CA ALA A 247 3.58 -26.05 -4.62
C ALA A 247 3.05 -26.60 -5.95
N MET A 248 1.94 -26.04 -6.46
CA MET A 248 1.41 -26.37 -7.80
C MET A 248 2.43 -26.05 -8.90
N THR A 249 3.08 -24.89 -8.81
CA THR A 249 4.15 -24.43 -9.72
C THR A 249 5.35 -25.38 -9.68
N TYR A 250 5.81 -25.78 -8.48
CA TYR A 250 6.88 -26.77 -8.34
C TYR A 250 6.52 -28.08 -9.02
N ILE A 251 5.29 -28.60 -8.85
CA ILE A 251 4.90 -29.89 -9.45
C ILE A 251 4.94 -29.84 -10.98
N GLU A 252 4.41 -28.78 -11.60
CA GLU A 252 4.47 -28.62 -13.05
C GLU A 252 5.93 -28.60 -13.53
N LEU A 253 6.75 -27.75 -12.92
CA LEU A 253 8.15 -27.60 -13.28
C LEU A 253 8.96 -28.89 -13.00
N ARG A 254 8.56 -29.70 -12.02
CA ARG A 254 9.24 -30.93 -11.59
C ARG A 254 8.84 -32.17 -12.41
N LEU A 255 7.64 -32.20 -12.97
CA LEU A 255 7.07 -33.32 -13.75
C LEU A 255 6.86 -33.01 -15.24
N GLY A 256 7.07 -31.77 -15.68
CA GLY A 256 6.78 -31.30 -17.04
C GLY A 256 5.29 -31.14 -17.35
N ARG A 257 4.38 -31.35 -16.37
CA ARG A 257 2.91 -31.33 -16.51
C ARG A 257 2.22 -30.92 -15.20
N PRO A 258 1.08 -30.21 -15.24
CA PRO A 258 0.35 -29.83 -14.03
C PRO A 258 -0.28 -31.06 -13.35
N PRO A 259 -0.49 -31.04 -12.02
CA PRO A 259 -1.10 -32.17 -11.31
C PRO A 259 -2.62 -32.31 -11.55
N PHE A 260 -3.25 -31.31 -12.18
CA PHE A 260 -4.65 -31.32 -12.62
C PHE A 260 -4.70 -30.91 -14.11
N GLU A 261 -5.15 -31.80 -14.98
CA GLU A 261 -5.24 -31.56 -16.42
C GLU A 261 -6.72 -31.46 -16.85
N SER A 262 -7.20 -30.26 -17.20
CA SER A 262 -8.50 -30.07 -17.84
C SER A 262 -8.60 -28.73 -18.58
N SER A 263 -9.29 -28.73 -19.72
CA SER A 263 -9.68 -27.52 -20.45
C SER A 263 -10.94 -26.83 -19.88
N SER A 264 -11.58 -27.42 -18.87
CA SER A 264 -12.79 -26.91 -18.23
C SER A 264 -12.46 -26.24 -16.89
N ILE A 265 -12.67 -24.93 -16.80
CA ILE A 265 -12.47 -24.14 -15.56
C ILE A 265 -13.30 -24.72 -14.40
N VAL A 266 -14.53 -25.15 -14.65
CA VAL A 266 -15.41 -25.78 -13.65
C VAL A 266 -14.88 -27.14 -13.18
N THR A 267 -14.11 -27.84 -14.02
CA THR A 267 -13.43 -29.09 -13.65
C THR A 267 -12.19 -28.78 -12.82
N ILE A 268 -11.33 -27.86 -13.27
CA ILE A 268 -10.15 -27.39 -12.53
C ILE A 268 -10.54 -26.92 -11.12
N MET A 269 -11.58 -26.09 -10.99
CA MET A 269 -12.13 -25.66 -9.69
C MET A 269 -12.52 -26.85 -8.80
N LYS A 270 -13.18 -27.88 -9.35
CA LYS A 270 -13.55 -29.09 -8.58
C LYS A 270 -12.34 -29.92 -8.14
N GLU A 271 -11.31 -30.02 -8.98
CA GLU A 271 -10.05 -30.69 -8.61
C GLU A 271 -9.32 -29.92 -7.50
N HIS A 272 -9.27 -28.59 -7.59
CA HIS A 272 -8.74 -27.75 -6.52
C HIS A 272 -9.53 -27.90 -5.22
N LEU A 273 -10.87 -27.84 -5.24
CA LEU A 273 -11.70 -27.98 -4.04
C LEU A 273 -11.67 -29.41 -3.43
N HIS A 274 -11.68 -30.46 -4.25
CA HIS A 274 -11.98 -31.84 -3.80
C HIS A 274 -11.05 -32.94 -4.35
N GLY A 275 -10.39 -32.72 -5.49
CA GLY A 275 -9.51 -33.70 -6.14
C GLY A 275 -8.19 -33.97 -5.43
N GLN A 276 -7.46 -35.00 -5.86
CA GLN A 276 -6.10 -35.32 -5.38
C GLN A 276 -5.08 -35.07 -6.50
N PRO A 277 -3.96 -34.36 -6.23
CA PRO A 277 -2.99 -34.00 -7.25
C PRO A 277 -2.28 -35.24 -7.82
N ASN A 278 -2.12 -35.32 -9.14
CA ASN A 278 -1.37 -36.40 -9.76
C ASN A 278 0.15 -36.21 -9.59
N LEU A 279 0.72 -36.80 -8.53
CA LEU A 279 2.16 -36.75 -8.25
C LEU A 279 2.94 -37.95 -8.85
N THR A 280 2.32 -38.71 -9.77
CA THR A 280 2.92 -39.92 -10.37
C THR A 280 4.19 -39.58 -11.15
N GLY A 281 5.32 -40.14 -10.68
CA GLY A 281 6.67 -39.88 -11.20
C GLY A 281 7.61 -39.27 -10.15
N MET A 282 7.08 -38.80 -9.01
CA MET A 282 7.85 -38.18 -7.94
C MET A 282 8.13 -39.15 -6.76
N PRO A 283 9.27 -39.07 -6.04
CA PRO A 283 9.53 -39.93 -4.89
C PRO A 283 8.57 -39.73 -3.71
N ASP A 284 8.26 -40.79 -2.97
CA ASP A 284 7.34 -40.80 -1.80
C ASP A 284 7.71 -39.79 -0.69
N ALA A 285 8.96 -39.32 -0.64
CA ALA A 285 9.38 -38.25 0.26
C ALA A 285 8.89 -36.87 -0.24
N GLU A 286 9.16 -36.53 -1.50
CA GLU A 286 8.67 -35.31 -2.16
C GLU A 286 7.14 -35.27 -2.17
N GLN A 287 6.48 -36.39 -2.51
CA GLN A 287 5.02 -36.50 -2.51
C GLN A 287 4.37 -36.14 -1.16
N ARG A 288 4.93 -36.61 -0.03
CA ARG A 288 4.37 -36.34 1.30
C ARG A 288 4.44 -34.86 1.68
N VAL A 289 5.51 -34.16 1.29
CA VAL A 289 5.65 -32.72 1.52
C VAL A 289 4.61 -31.95 0.68
N LEU A 290 4.44 -32.32 -0.59
CA LEU A 290 3.47 -31.68 -1.47
C LEU A 290 2.01 -31.94 -1.10
N LEU A 291 1.67 -33.14 -0.61
CA LEU A 291 0.33 -33.41 -0.09
C LEU A 291 0.00 -32.59 1.17
N ASN A 292 1.02 -32.18 1.94
CA ASN A 292 0.86 -31.24 3.05
C ASN A 292 0.67 -29.80 2.55
N ALA A 293 1.51 -29.34 1.61
CA ALA A 293 1.39 -28.02 1.00
C ALA A 293 0.08 -27.82 0.22
N LEU A 294 -0.42 -28.87 -0.44
CA LEU A 294 -1.68 -28.87 -1.19
C LEU A 294 -2.90 -29.28 -0.33
N ALA A 295 -2.76 -29.27 1.00
CA ALA A 295 -3.88 -29.54 1.90
C ALA A 295 -5.02 -28.54 1.65
N LYS A 296 -6.24 -29.07 1.48
CA LYS A 296 -7.41 -28.24 1.13
C LYS A 296 -7.70 -27.17 2.19
N ARG A 297 -7.45 -27.50 3.46
CA ARG A 297 -7.49 -26.59 4.61
C ARG A 297 -6.14 -25.85 4.75
N PRO A 298 -6.11 -24.51 4.71
CA PRO A 298 -4.87 -23.74 4.89
C PRO A 298 -4.15 -23.99 6.22
N ASP A 299 -4.89 -24.22 7.31
CA ASP A 299 -4.33 -24.53 8.65
C ASP A 299 -3.59 -25.88 8.74
N ARG A 300 -3.49 -26.61 7.63
CA ARG A 300 -2.81 -27.91 7.51
C ARG A 300 -1.59 -27.88 6.59
N ARG A 301 -1.25 -26.71 6.04
CA ARG A 301 -0.06 -26.51 5.21
C ARG A 301 1.14 -26.12 6.09
N PHE A 302 2.24 -25.66 5.50
CA PHE A 302 3.42 -25.19 6.26
C PHE A 302 3.20 -23.74 6.74
N ALA A 303 3.93 -23.30 7.76
CA ALA A 303 3.82 -21.94 8.30
C ALA A 303 4.35 -20.87 7.33
N SER A 304 5.28 -21.21 6.44
CA SER A 304 5.83 -20.32 5.41
C SER A 304 6.19 -21.07 4.12
N CYS A 305 6.38 -20.34 3.01
CA CYS A 305 6.86 -20.91 1.76
C CYS A 305 8.27 -21.50 1.91
N THR A 306 9.15 -20.83 2.66
CA THR A 306 10.53 -21.29 2.90
C THR A 306 10.56 -22.59 3.71
N GLU A 307 9.69 -22.76 4.72
CA GLU A 307 9.58 -24.03 5.45
C GLU A 307 9.19 -25.19 4.52
N MET A 308 8.19 -24.98 3.65
CA MET A 308 7.78 -25.95 2.64
C MET A 308 8.95 -26.35 1.72
N VAL A 309 9.73 -25.40 1.23
CA VAL A 309 10.85 -25.69 0.33
C VAL A 309 12.02 -26.35 1.06
N GLN A 310 12.29 -26.00 2.32
CA GLN A 310 13.26 -26.72 3.17
C GLN A 310 12.84 -28.18 3.41
N ALA A 311 11.54 -28.44 3.57
CA ALA A 311 11.01 -29.81 3.63
C ALA A 311 11.20 -30.57 2.31
N LEU A 312 10.99 -29.93 1.15
CA LEU A 312 11.28 -30.52 -0.17
C LEU A 312 12.78 -30.81 -0.35
N GLN A 313 13.66 -29.86 -0.02
CA GLN A 313 15.12 -30.04 -0.07
C GLN A 313 15.58 -31.20 0.82
N SER A 314 14.98 -31.35 2.00
CA SER A 314 15.23 -32.48 2.91
C SER A 314 14.71 -33.82 2.36
N ALA A 315 13.61 -33.80 1.60
CA ALA A 315 13.01 -34.98 0.99
C ALA A 315 13.75 -35.48 -0.27
N THR A 316 14.29 -34.55 -1.08
CA THR A 316 15.09 -34.85 -2.28
C THR A 316 16.54 -35.18 -1.95
N SER A 317 17.06 -34.72 -0.81
CA SER A 317 18.44 -35.01 -0.38
C SER A 317 18.69 -36.52 -0.30
N PRO A 318 19.73 -37.07 -0.96
CA PRO A 318 19.99 -38.50 -0.95
C PRO A 318 20.32 -38.96 0.48
N ALA A 319 19.39 -39.68 1.09
CA ALA A 319 19.49 -40.10 2.49
C ALA A 319 20.74 -40.96 2.71
N SER A 320 21.74 -40.41 3.39
CA SER A 320 23.01 -41.08 3.71
C SER A 320 22.79 -42.23 4.69
N THR A 321 22.40 -43.38 4.15
CA THR A 321 21.84 -44.50 4.92
C THR A 321 22.56 -45.80 4.61
N ALA A 322 23.27 -46.31 5.60
CA ALA A 322 23.70 -47.71 5.76
C ALA A 322 24.26 -48.44 4.51
N VAL A 323 25.60 -48.49 4.41
CA VAL A 323 26.28 -49.54 3.63
C VAL A 323 25.96 -50.91 4.26
N GLY A 324 24.96 -51.60 3.70
CA GLY A 324 24.60 -52.96 4.08
C GLY A 324 25.69 -53.94 3.68
N THR A 325 26.58 -54.28 4.61
CA THR A 325 27.68 -55.23 4.37
C THR A 325 27.15 -56.65 4.16
N LYS A 326 27.25 -57.15 2.92
CA LYS A 326 26.94 -58.56 2.62
C LYS A 326 27.88 -59.50 3.36
N THR A 327 27.31 -60.62 3.83
CA THR A 327 28.00 -61.68 4.56
C THR A 327 29.08 -62.36 3.74
N LEU A 328 30.27 -62.57 4.32
CA LEU A 328 31.27 -63.53 3.82
C LEU A 328 31.87 -64.36 4.96
N SER A 329 31.75 -65.68 4.79
CA SER A 329 32.47 -66.81 5.38
C SER A 329 33.11 -66.72 6.78
N THR A 330 32.73 -67.67 7.63
CA THR A 330 33.41 -68.01 8.88
C THR A 330 34.87 -68.47 8.69
N SER A 331 35.83 -67.72 9.25
CA SER A 331 36.85 -68.25 10.17
C SER A 331 37.77 -67.14 10.73
N ALA A 332 38.45 -67.42 11.85
CA ALA A 332 39.58 -66.65 12.40
C ALA A 332 39.37 -65.16 12.80
N ARG A 333 38.35 -64.83 13.62
CA ARG A 333 38.23 -63.48 14.27
C ARG A 333 37.82 -63.48 15.76
N LEU A 334 38.30 -64.42 16.57
CA LEU A 334 38.00 -64.40 18.03
C LEU A 334 38.91 -63.46 18.86
N TRP A 335 40.08 -63.06 18.34
CA TRP A 335 41.09 -62.30 19.10
C TRP A 335 41.12 -60.78 18.84
N LEU A 336 40.29 -60.26 17.93
CA LEU A 336 40.34 -58.84 17.51
C LEU A 336 39.23 -57.94 18.11
N LEU A 337 38.29 -58.49 18.88
CA LEU A 337 37.12 -57.75 19.38
C LEU A 337 37.24 -57.23 20.83
N LEU A 338 38.19 -57.72 21.63
CA LEU A 338 38.31 -57.35 23.05
C LEU A 338 39.05 -56.01 23.26
N LEU A 339 40.00 -55.66 22.39
CA LEU A 339 40.77 -54.41 22.49
C LEU A 339 39.94 -53.13 22.27
N PRO A 340 39.10 -53.03 21.21
CA PRO A 340 38.28 -51.83 21.00
C PRO A 340 37.25 -51.59 22.12
N MET A 341 36.67 -52.67 22.65
CA MET A 341 35.65 -52.60 23.70
C MET A 341 36.22 -52.07 25.02
N LEU A 342 37.42 -52.51 25.41
CA LEU A 342 38.10 -51.98 26.60
C LEU A 342 38.44 -50.49 26.45
N MET A 343 38.93 -50.09 25.26
CA MET A 343 39.25 -48.70 24.98
C MET A 343 37.98 -47.81 24.96
N ALA A 344 36.86 -48.30 24.41
CA ALA A 344 35.59 -47.56 24.41
C ALA A 344 35.06 -47.33 25.83
N VAL A 345 35.22 -48.29 26.75
CA VAL A 345 34.85 -48.10 28.17
C VAL A 345 35.75 -47.05 28.85
N VAL A 346 37.06 -47.06 28.60
CA VAL A 346 37.97 -46.04 29.16
C VAL A 346 37.70 -44.65 28.59
N VAL A 347 37.49 -44.53 27.27
CA VAL A 347 37.11 -43.25 26.63
C VAL A 347 35.76 -42.76 27.14
N GLY A 348 34.78 -43.66 27.34
CA GLY A 348 33.49 -43.33 27.94
C GLY A 348 33.61 -42.79 29.37
N LEU A 349 34.45 -43.40 30.21
CA LEU A 349 34.71 -42.92 31.58
C LEU A 349 35.47 -41.57 31.60
N VAL A 350 36.39 -41.35 30.67
CA VAL A 350 37.10 -40.06 30.52
C VAL A 350 36.18 -38.96 29.96
N ALA A 351 35.22 -39.32 29.10
CA ALA A 351 34.18 -38.40 28.63
C ALA A 351 33.16 -38.06 29.73
N TRP A 352 32.70 -39.06 30.49
CA TRP A 352 31.77 -38.86 31.61
C TRP A 352 32.38 -37.97 32.70
N SER A 353 33.64 -38.22 33.08
CA SER A 353 34.39 -37.38 34.04
C SER A 353 34.79 -35.99 33.49
N ARG A 354 34.35 -35.65 32.27
CA ARG A 354 34.46 -34.31 31.67
C ARG A 354 33.12 -33.76 31.15
N TRP A 355 32.00 -34.39 31.49
CA TRP A 355 30.69 -33.82 31.20
C TRP A 355 30.53 -32.51 31.99
N PRO A 356 30.13 -31.38 31.37
CA PRO A 356 30.16 -30.09 32.03
C PRO A 356 29.14 -30.00 33.17
N ALA A 357 29.38 -29.05 34.08
CA ALA A 357 28.46 -28.70 35.14
C ALA A 357 27.06 -28.35 34.60
N THR A 358 26.05 -28.46 35.46
CA THR A 358 24.69 -27.96 35.20
C THR A 358 24.75 -26.55 34.64
N LEU A 359 24.26 -26.37 33.40
CA LEU A 359 24.17 -25.04 32.79
C LEU A 359 23.35 -24.13 33.71
N ALA A 360 23.87 -22.94 33.98
CA ALA A 360 23.20 -22.01 34.89
C ALA A 360 21.79 -21.65 34.36
N PRO A 361 20.80 -21.43 35.25
CA PRO A 361 19.53 -20.83 34.89
C PRO A 361 19.74 -19.53 34.13
N ARG A 362 19.03 -19.34 33.02
CA ARG A 362 19.10 -18.11 32.22
C ARG A 362 17.70 -17.64 31.83
N ILE A 363 17.49 -16.32 31.85
CA ILE A 363 16.26 -15.70 31.38
C ILE A 363 16.23 -15.75 29.85
N ASP A 364 15.21 -16.38 29.31
CA ASP A 364 14.88 -16.32 27.89
C ASP A 364 13.86 -15.21 27.65
N PHE A 365 14.32 -14.19 26.93
CA PHE A 365 13.72 -12.87 26.74
C PHE A 365 14.62 -12.12 25.73
N PRO A 366 14.11 -11.25 24.84
CA PRO A 366 14.96 -10.51 23.90
C PRO A 366 15.90 -9.52 24.62
N GLU A 367 17.03 -9.23 23.98
CA GLU A 367 18.02 -8.23 24.46
C GLU A 367 17.59 -6.79 24.15
N LYS A 368 16.57 -6.62 23.31
CA LYS A 368 15.96 -5.34 22.96
C LYS A 368 14.43 -5.42 22.92
N ILE A 369 13.77 -4.43 23.50
CA ILE A 369 12.32 -4.19 23.41
C ILE A 369 12.10 -2.82 22.78
N VAL A 370 11.08 -2.73 21.91
CA VAL A 370 10.57 -1.47 21.38
C VAL A 370 9.18 -1.23 21.99
N VAL A 371 9.03 -0.12 22.69
CA VAL A 371 7.76 0.33 23.27
C VAL A 371 7.27 1.52 22.48
N GLU A 372 6.18 1.33 21.75
CA GLU A 372 5.53 2.41 21.01
C GLU A 372 4.72 3.29 21.98
N TYR A 373 4.93 4.60 21.91
CA TYR A 373 4.13 5.60 22.61
C TYR A 373 2.64 5.42 22.32
N GLY A 374 1.80 5.44 23.37
CA GLY A 374 0.34 5.37 23.25
C GLY A 374 -0.25 4.02 22.81
N LYS A 375 0.60 3.01 22.57
CA LYS A 375 0.19 1.60 22.38
C LYS A 375 -0.13 0.99 23.74
N ARG A 376 -1.29 0.34 23.86
CA ARG A 376 -1.80 -0.14 25.17
C ARG A 376 -0.81 -1.04 25.92
N PHE A 377 -0.21 -2.02 25.25
CA PHE A 377 0.92 -2.79 25.77
C PHE A 377 1.82 -3.31 24.63
N THR A 378 3.13 -3.12 24.72
CA THR A 378 4.08 -4.06 24.11
C THR A 378 4.16 -5.27 25.04
N THR A 379 3.78 -6.46 24.57
CA THR A 379 3.79 -7.70 25.36
C THR A 379 4.88 -8.64 24.84
N GLN A 380 5.71 -9.17 25.75
CA GLN A 380 6.79 -10.10 25.44
C GLN A 380 6.76 -11.31 26.36
N ALA A 381 6.75 -12.52 25.80
CA ALA A 381 6.89 -13.77 26.56
C ALA A 381 8.24 -13.84 27.28
N VAL A 382 8.25 -14.35 28.51
CA VAL A 382 9.43 -14.57 29.35
C VAL A 382 9.45 -16.01 29.85
N SER A 383 10.61 -16.68 29.79
CA SER A 383 10.76 -18.01 30.37
C SER A 383 12.15 -18.22 30.96
N LEU A 384 12.37 -19.37 31.60
CA LEU A 384 13.66 -19.76 32.17
C LEU A 384 14.18 -20.98 31.42
N ALA A 385 15.32 -20.82 30.74
CA ALA A 385 16.05 -21.94 30.16
C ALA A 385 17.04 -22.52 31.19
N ASN A 386 17.23 -23.83 31.15
CA ASN A 386 18.04 -24.63 32.08
C ASN A 386 17.54 -24.62 33.55
N SER A 387 16.29 -24.22 33.82
CA SER A 387 15.67 -24.37 35.14
C SER A 387 14.19 -24.76 35.03
N ASN A 388 13.67 -25.37 36.10
CA ASN A 388 12.25 -25.66 36.31
C ASN A 388 11.62 -24.67 37.32
N ASP A 389 12.32 -23.59 37.67
CA ASP A 389 11.80 -22.59 38.60
C ASP A 389 10.55 -21.89 38.07
N THR A 390 9.63 -21.55 38.97
CA THR A 390 8.46 -20.73 38.62
C THR A 390 8.84 -19.25 38.76
N ILE A 391 8.57 -18.44 37.73
CA ILE A 391 8.70 -16.98 37.80
C ILE A 391 7.58 -16.44 38.70
N GLN A 392 7.96 -15.61 39.69
CA GLN A 392 7.05 -15.01 40.67
C GLN A 392 6.75 -13.54 40.36
N SER A 393 7.75 -12.79 39.90
CA SER A 393 7.59 -11.40 39.48
C SER A 393 8.71 -10.99 38.52
N VAL A 394 8.44 -9.98 37.69
CA VAL A 394 9.43 -9.34 36.84
C VAL A 394 9.33 -7.82 37.02
N LYS A 395 10.46 -7.15 37.15
CA LYS A 395 10.58 -5.69 37.33
C LYS A 395 11.84 -5.17 36.63
N LEU A 396 11.88 -3.88 36.31
CA LEU A 396 13.14 -3.22 35.95
C LEU A 396 13.92 -2.89 37.23
N THR A 397 15.25 -2.99 37.19
CA THR A 397 16.13 -2.54 38.29
C THR A 397 16.20 -1.02 38.41
N GLN A 398 15.85 -0.30 37.34
CA GLN A 398 15.81 1.16 37.25
C GLN A 398 14.49 1.55 36.57
N PRO A 399 13.68 2.45 37.15
CA PRO A 399 12.47 2.95 36.50
C PRO A 399 12.82 3.89 35.35
N ILE A 400 11.97 3.93 34.32
CA ILE A 400 12.01 4.89 33.22
C ILE A 400 10.76 5.77 33.35
N GLU A 401 10.90 7.08 33.16
CA GLU A 401 9.80 8.03 33.30
C GLU A 401 8.68 7.74 32.27
N GLY A 402 7.43 7.80 32.70
CA GLY A 402 6.25 7.44 31.90
C GLY A 402 6.11 5.94 31.53
N LEU A 403 7.11 5.09 31.80
CA LEU A 403 7.09 3.68 31.45
C LEU A 403 6.61 2.79 32.60
N THR A 404 5.48 2.11 32.40
CA THR A 404 4.96 1.07 33.30
C THR A 404 5.37 -0.32 32.80
N VAL A 405 5.75 -1.21 33.73
CA VAL A 405 6.08 -2.61 33.43
C VAL A 405 5.32 -3.56 34.36
N GLU A 406 4.60 -4.52 33.79
CA GLU A 406 3.75 -5.51 34.49
C GLU A 406 4.20 -6.94 34.15
N TYR A 407 4.10 -7.88 35.09
CA TYR A 407 4.26 -9.31 34.83
C TYR A 407 2.90 -10.03 34.84
N ALA A 408 2.45 -10.44 33.65
CA ALA A 408 1.22 -11.21 33.46
C ALA A 408 1.49 -12.70 33.73
N SER A 409 1.40 -13.11 35.00
CA SER A 409 1.76 -14.46 35.44
C SER A 409 0.95 -15.59 34.79
N ALA A 410 -0.30 -15.32 34.40
CA ALA A 410 -1.15 -16.27 33.68
C ALA A 410 -0.70 -16.51 32.22
N GLU A 411 -0.02 -15.53 31.62
CA GLU A 411 0.46 -15.55 30.23
C GLU A 411 1.97 -15.88 30.14
N GLN A 412 2.68 -15.89 31.27
CA GLN A 412 4.15 -15.94 31.33
C GLN A 412 4.78 -14.84 30.47
N ALA A 413 4.25 -13.61 30.57
CA ALA A 413 4.65 -12.48 29.74
C ALA A 413 4.92 -11.22 30.58
N VAL A 414 5.79 -10.36 30.06
CA VAL A 414 6.06 -9.01 30.56
C VAL A 414 5.37 -8.02 29.62
N ARG A 415 4.60 -7.09 30.18
CA ARG A 415 3.95 -6.00 29.44
C ARG A 415 4.62 -4.68 29.73
N PHE A 416 4.82 -3.87 28.71
CA PHE A 416 5.39 -2.52 28.77
C PHE A 416 4.36 -1.54 28.22
N HIS A 417 4.12 -0.43 28.93
CA HIS A 417 3.21 0.64 28.50
C HIS A 417 3.90 1.99 28.73
N ALA A 418 4.09 2.75 27.64
CA ALA A 418 4.65 4.10 27.68
C ALA A 418 3.49 5.12 27.63
N ASP A 419 3.34 5.88 28.72
CA ASP A 419 2.30 6.90 28.84
C ASP A 419 2.65 8.21 28.08
N VAL A 420 1.74 9.18 28.12
CA VAL A 420 1.89 10.43 27.35
C VAL A 420 3.05 11.33 27.79
N ASN A 421 3.70 11.02 28.92
CA ASN A 421 4.85 11.73 29.46
C ASN A 421 6.17 10.97 29.22
N ALA A 422 6.12 9.73 28.70
CA ALA A 422 7.29 8.92 28.46
C ALA A 422 8.19 9.54 27.35
N PRO A 423 9.46 9.90 27.64
CA PRO A 423 10.31 10.53 26.65
C PRO A 423 10.79 9.52 25.61
N VAL A 424 10.75 9.93 24.33
CA VAL A 424 11.35 9.18 23.22
C VAL A 424 12.84 8.99 23.50
N SER A 425 13.25 7.75 23.77
CA SER A 425 14.56 7.46 24.36
C SER A 425 14.99 6.01 24.19
N THR A 426 16.30 5.80 24.07
CA THR A 426 16.93 4.47 24.18
C THR A 426 17.55 4.36 25.57
N SER A 427 17.04 3.45 26.39
CA SER A 427 17.50 3.22 27.76
C SER A 427 18.06 1.79 27.91
N SER A 428 19.30 1.67 28.39
CA SER A 428 19.86 0.36 28.79
C SER A 428 19.60 0.12 30.28
N VAL A 429 18.87 -0.95 30.58
CA VAL A 429 18.40 -1.31 31.93
C VAL A 429 18.61 -2.80 32.19
N LYS A 430 18.36 -3.27 33.41
CA LYS A 430 18.26 -4.71 33.70
C LYS A 430 16.84 -5.11 34.03
N LEU A 431 16.42 -6.21 33.43
CA LEU A 431 15.25 -6.98 33.81
C LEU A 431 15.63 -7.90 34.98
N LEU A 432 14.94 -7.74 36.11
CA LEU A 432 15.13 -8.55 37.32
C LEU A 432 13.93 -9.50 37.46
N VAL A 433 14.20 -10.79 37.36
CA VAL A 433 13.22 -11.88 37.38
C VAL A 433 13.37 -12.64 38.69
N ALA A 434 12.38 -12.53 39.57
CA ALA A 434 12.31 -13.31 40.80
C ALA A 434 11.71 -14.69 40.51
N THR A 435 12.37 -15.75 40.96
CA THR A 435 12.00 -17.15 40.75
C THR A 435 11.77 -17.86 42.09
N SER A 436 11.21 -19.06 42.05
CA SER A 436 11.03 -19.91 43.24
C SER A 436 12.31 -20.24 44.03
N ASN A 437 13.51 -20.08 43.45
CA ASN A 437 14.79 -20.42 44.09
C ASN A 437 15.85 -19.29 44.05
N GLY A 438 15.50 -18.07 43.63
CA GLY A 438 16.42 -16.92 43.64
C GLY A 438 15.94 -15.75 42.80
N GLU A 439 16.82 -14.77 42.55
CA GLU A 439 16.62 -13.73 41.53
C GLU A 439 17.65 -13.91 40.40
N LEU A 440 17.24 -13.60 39.17
CA LEU A 440 18.08 -13.60 37.98
C LEU A 440 18.01 -12.21 37.31
N GLU A 441 19.14 -11.75 36.76
CA GLU A 441 19.22 -10.50 35.99
C GLU A 441 19.47 -10.78 34.50
N LYS A 442 18.91 -9.93 33.63
CA LYS A 442 19.29 -9.83 32.22
C LYS A 442 19.37 -8.38 31.78
N GLU A 443 20.42 -8.01 31.04
CA GLU A 443 20.53 -6.68 30.42
C GLU A 443 19.58 -6.57 29.21
N LEU A 444 18.94 -5.41 29.10
CA LEU A 444 17.86 -5.14 28.16
C LEU A 444 17.94 -3.68 27.69
N THR A 445 17.95 -3.49 26.37
CA THR A 445 17.73 -2.16 25.76
C THR A 445 16.23 -1.94 25.57
N ILE A 446 15.69 -0.85 26.10
CA ILE A 446 14.32 -0.40 25.84
C ILE A 446 14.39 0.86 24.98
N ASP A 447 13.88 0.77 23.75
CA ASP A 447 13.60 1.94 22.92
C ASP A 447 12.14 2.35 23.14
N VAL A 448 11.90 3.49 23.79
CA VAL A 448 10.61 4.18 23.75
C VAL A 448 10.59 5.01 22.47
N VAL A 449 9.69 4.68 21.54
CA VAL A 449 9.60 5.33 20.22
C VAL A 449 8.30 6.12 20.07
N ASP A 450 8.39 7.28 19.42
CA ASP A 450 7.25 7.99 18.81
C ASP A 450 7.02 7.38 17.42
N PRO A 451 6.07 6.45 17.22
CA PRO A 451 5.55 6.21 15.89
C PRO A 451 4.80 7.48 15.50
N SER A 452 5.39 8.27 14.60
CA SER A 452 4.96 9.64 14.23
C SER A 452 3.47 9.79 13.83
N THR A 453 2.83 8.66 13.54
CA THR A 453 1.37 8.37 13.57
C THR A 453 0.54 9.10 14.62
N LEU A 454 1.05 9.32 15.84
CA LEU A 454 0.24 9.74 17.00
C LEU A 454 0.31 11.23 17.34
N ARG A 455 0.89 12.05 16.46
CA ARG A 455 1.02 13.50 16.68
C ARG A 455 -0.32 14.22 16.54
N ILE A 456 -0.95 14.49 17.68
CA ILE A 456 -1.71 15.73 17.89
C ILE A 456 -0.85 16.88 17.29
N PRO A 457 -1.39 17.73 16.38
CA PRO A 457 -0.59 18.76 15.71
C PRO A 457 0.16 19.65 16.70
N GLU A 458 1.34 20.16 16.33
CA GLU A 458 2.23 20.91 17.24
C GLU A 458 1.57 22.15 17.90
N ARG A 459 0.52 22.70 17.26
CA ARG A 459 -0.31 23.78 17.81
C ARG A 459 -1.45 23.30 18.71
N ALA A 460 -1.93 22.07 18.53
CA ALA A 460 -3.11 21.54 19.19
C ALA A 460 -2.83 21.13 20.63
N VAL A 461 -3.82 21.32 21.50
CA VAL A 461 -3.75 21.05 22.94
C VAL A 461 -4.96 20.23 23.39
N LEU A 462 -4.89 19.61 24.56
CA LEU A 462 -6.08 18.95 25.13
C LEU A 462 -7.16 19.98 25.45
N ALA A 463 -8.41 19.65 25.09
CA ALA A 463 -9.55 20.49 25.43
C ALA A 463 -9.78 20.55 26.95
N ALA A 464 -10.37 21.65 27.43
CA ALA A 464 -10.55 21.86 28.87
C ALA A 464 -11.47 20.78 29.47
N GLY A 465 -10.91 19.91 30.32
CA GLY A 465 -11.61 18.75 30.88
C GLY A 465 -11.59 17.47 30.02
N ALA A 466 -10.79 17.41 28.95
CA ALA A 466 -10.61 16.22 28.11
C ALA A 466 -9.82 15.09 28.79
N HIS A 467 -10.39 14.53 29.86
CA HIS A 467 -9.88 13.34 30.56
C HIS A 467 -10.41 12.03 29.94
N GLU A 468 -11.44 12.11 29.09
CA GLU A 468 -12.04 10.95 28.43
C GLU A 468 -11.13 10.45 27.29
N ARG A 469 -10.56 9.26 27.51
CA ARG A 469 -9.68 8.54 26.58
C ARG A 469 -10.45 7.42 25.90
N ILE A 470 -10.24 7.26 24.60
CA ILE A 470 -10.89 6.24 23.76
C ILE A 470 -9.81 5.33 23.19
N GLU A 471 -10.03 4.02 23.25
CA GLU A 471 -9.12 3.00 22.72
C GLU A 471 -9.63 2.52 21.35
N VAL A 472 -8.79 2.60 20.32
CA VAL A 472 -9.09 2.17 18.94
C VAL A 472 -7.82 1.60 18.31
N ASP A 473 -7.90 0.47 17.60
CA ASP A 473 -6.76 -0.18 16.91
C ASP A 473 -5.48 -0.26 17.80
N ASP A 474 -5.63 -0.77 19.04
CA ASP A 474 -4.63 -0.88 20.13
C ASP A 474 -3.98 0.43 20.62
N ARG A 475 -4.52 1.59 20.22
CA ARG A 475 -4.00 2.94 20.50
C ARG A 475 -4.95 3.77 21.34
N ILE A 476 -4.39 4.63 22.18
CA ILE A 476 -5.14 5.54 23.05
C ILE A 476 -5.24 6.94 22.41
N TYR A 477 -6.47 7.41 22.21
CA TYR A 477 -6.82 8.74 21.71
C TYR A 477 -7.55 9.55 22.79
N TYR A 478 -7.59 10.88 22.62
CA TYR A 478 -8.44 11.75 23.42
C TYR A 478 -9.75 11.99 22.67
N LYS A 479 -10.88 12.11 23.38
CA LYS A 479 -12.18 12.35 22.73
C LYS A 479 -12.26 13.72 22.04
N ARG A 480 -11.56 14.73 22.57
CA ARG A 480 -11.54 16.11 22.04
C ARG A 480 -10.17 16.78 22.20
N ILE A 481 -9.81 17.62 21.24
CA ILE A 481 -8.62 18.48 21.23
C ILE A 481 -8.99 19.88 20.72
N ASP A 482 -8.23 20.91 21.12
CA ASP A 482 -8.41 22.28 20.67
C ASP A 482 -7.18 22.76 19.88
N ILE A 483 -7.37 23.54 18.82
CA ILE A 483 -6.31 24.40 18.26
C ILE A 483 -6.52 25.83 18.75
N PRO A 484 -5.60 26.40 19.55
CA PRO A 484 -5.61 27.80 19.92
C PRO A 484 -5.17 28.68 18.74
N LEU A 485 -5.90 29.76 18.55
CA LEU A 485 -5.58 30.82 17.59
C LEU A 485 -4.87 31.99 18.32
N PRO A 486 -3.97 32.73 17.66
CA PRO A 486 -3.35 33.94 18.23
C PRO A 486 -4.31 35.00 18.79
N SER A 487 -5.57 35.07 18.33
CA SER A 487 -6.65 35.87 18.94
C SER A 487 -7.05 35.45 20.36
N GLY A 488 -6.65 34.26 20.80
CA GLY A 488 -7.13 33.61 22.03
C GLY A 488 -8.37 32.73 21.84
N GLN A 489 -8.98 32.74 20.65
CA GLN A 489 -10.03 31.77 20.29
C GLN A 489 -9.47 30.34 20.20
N ARG A 490 -10.35 29.34 20.23
CA ARG A 490 -10.02 27.92 20.17
C ARG A 490 -10.95 27.22 19.17
N ILE A 491 -10.38 26.48 18.24
CA ILE A 491 -11.14 25.61 17.32
C ILE A 491 -11.16 24.21 17.94
N GLU A 492 -12.34 23.73 18.32
CA GLU A 492 -12.55 22.41 18.89
C GLU A 492 -12.65 21.33 17.80
N PHE A 493 -12.02 20.18 18.03
CA PHE A 493 -12.12 19.00 17.20
C PHE A 493 -12.50 17.77 18.05
N THR A 494 -13.44 16.97 17.54
CA THR A 494 -13.86 15.70 18.17
C THR A 494 -13.27 14.50 17.42
N LEU A 495 -12.93 13.45 18.16
CA LEU A 495 -12.43 12.18 17.63
C LEU A 495 -13.55 11.39 16.95
N ILE A 496 -13.29 10.97 15.71
CA ILE A 496 -14.15 10.07 14.94
C ILE A 496 -13.45 8.70 14.87
N PRO A 497 -13.81 7.75 15.77
CA PRO A 497 -13.18 6.45 15.84
C PRO A 497 -13.58 5.56 14.66
N ARG A 498 -12.61 4.82 14.15
CA ARG A 498 -12.84 3.69 13.26
C ARG A 498 -13.58 2.58 14.02
N ALA A 499 -14.75 2.15 13.55
CA ALA A 499 -15.52 1.06 14.19
C ALA A 499 -15.45 -0.26 13.39
N ARG A 500 -15.21 -0.19 12.08
CA ARG A 500 -15.07 -1.36 11.18
C ARG A 500 -13.86 -1.20 10.26
N LEU A 501 -13.36 -2.31 9.73
CA LEU A 501 -12.24 -2.31 8.77
C LEU A 501 -12.53 -1.46 7.50
N ALA A 502 -13.81 -1.36 7.10
CA ALA A 502 -14.27 -0.58 5.95
C ALA A 502 -14.51 0.92 6.26
N ASP A 503 -14.52 1.32 7.53
CA ASP A 503 -14.57 2.74 7.91
C ASP A 503 -13.24 3.42 7.57
N PRO A 504 -13.22 4.76 7.35
CA PRO A 504 -11.97 5.51 7.29
C PRO A 504 -11.13 5.32 8.58
N PRO A 505 -9.79 5.39 8.50
CA PRO A 505 -8.91 5.38 9.68
C PRO A 505 -9.28 6.50 10.65
N THR A 506 -9.11 6.25 11.96
CA THR A 506 -9.43 7.20 13.04
C THR A 506 -8.83 8.58 12.81
N PHE A 507 -9.66 9.62 12.94
CA PHE A 507 -9.31 11.01 12.65
C PHE A 507 -10.01 11.95 13.64
N TYR A 508 -9.56 13.20 13.71
CA TYR A 508 -10.31 14.28 14.39
C TYR A 508 -10.99 15.18 13.36
N MET A 509 -12.15 15.76 13.68
CA MET A 509 -12.90 16.67 12.81
C MET A 509 -13.43 17.88 13.60
N MET A 510 -13.46 19.06 12.98
CA MET A 510 -14.02 20.28 13.59
C MET A 510 -15.48 20.11 13.99
N THR A 511 -15.87 20.62 15.16
CA THR A 511 -17.24 20.50 15.70
C THR A 511 -18.27 21.41 15.01
N ARG A 512 -17.84 22.47 14.32
CA ARG A 512 -18.64 23.41 13.50
C ARG A 512 -17.95 23.67 12.15
N GLU A 513 -18.58 24.34 11.18
CA GLU A 513 -17.88 24.88 10.01
C GLU A 513 -16.77 25.87 10.37
N VAL A 514 -15.85 26.11 9.43
CA VAL A 514 -14.96 27.26 9.50
C VAL A 514 -15.78 28.55 9.42
N THR A 515 -15.65 29.43 10.42
CA THR A 515 -16.39 30.69 10.47
C THR A 515 -15.63 31.84 9.79
N ASN A 516 -16.35 32.92 9.47
CA ASN A 516 -15.76 34.14 8.93
C ASN A 516 -14.63 34.70 9.82
N GLY A 517 -14.79 34.63 11.15
CA GLY A 517 -13.79 35.07 12.12
C GLY A 517 -12.49 34.28 12.07
N TRP A 518 -12.58 32.95 12.09
CA TRP A 518 -11.40 32.07 11.99
C TRP A 518 -10.69 32.25 10.65
N PHE A 519 -11.46 32.36 9.55
CA PHE A 519 -10.91 32.53 8.21
C PHE A 519 -10.26 33.92 8.02
N ALA A 520 -10.85 34.97 8.59
CA ALA A 520 -10.26 36.32 8.58
C ALA A 520 -8.97 36.38 9.41
N GLU A 521 -8.88 35.70 10.55
CA GLU A 521 -7.62 35.60 11.31
C GLU A 521 -6.52 34.89 10.51
N PHE A 522 -6.85 33.78 9.85
CA PHE A 522 -5.95 33.10 8.91
C PHE A 522 -5.49 34.02 7.77
N ALA A 523 -6.41 34.69 7.09
CA ALA A 523 -6.13 35.62 5.99
C ALA A 523 -5.19 36.75 6.41
N ASN A 524 -5.43 37.33 7.59
CA ASN A 524 -4.57 38.38 8.17
C ASN A 524 -3.14 37.89 8.46
N GLN A 525 -2.97 36.60 8.81
CA GLN A 525 -1.64 36.00 9.03
C GLN A 525 -0.91 35.64 7.73
N GLN A 526 -1.62 35.29 6.65
CA GLN A 526 -1.02 35.10 5.33
C GLN A 526 -0.65 36.42 4.63
N GLY A 527 -1.30 37.53 5.01
CA GLY A 527 -0.98 38.87 4.52
C GLY A 527 -1.35 39.09 3.05
N ALA A 528 -0.55 39.91 2.36
CA ALA A 528 -0.89 40.42 1.03
C ALA A 528 -1.00 39.33 -0.06
N GLU A 529 -0.29 38.20 0.07
CA GLU A 529 -0.31 37.10 -0.90
C GLU A 529 -1.64 36.33 -0.92
N PHE A 530 -2.46 36.47 0.12
CA PHE A 530 -3.79 35.86 0.20
C PHE A 530 -4.93 36.80 -0.22
N ASN A 531 -4.68 38.11 -0.29
CA ASN A 531 -5.74 39.13 -0.29
C ASN A 531 -6.04 39.72 -1.69
N LEU A 532 -5.64 39.01 -2.76
CA LEU A 532 -5.77 39.47 -4.15
C LEU A 532 -6.97 38.85 -4.86
N ASN A 533 -8.10 39.57 -4.81
CA ASN A 533 -9.34 39.37 -5.59
C ASN A 533 -10.30 38.23 -5.17
N SER A 534 -10.23 37.72 -3.94
CA SER A 534 -11.16 36.65 -3.53
C SER A 534 -12.56 37.15 -3.11
N ALA A 535 -13.58 36.37 -3.45
CA ALA A 535 -14.98 36.65 -3.13
C ALA A 535 -15.34 36.44 -1.64
N TRP A 536 -14.51 35.75 -0.85
CA TRP A 536 -14.79 35.47 0.58
C TRP A 536 -14.91 36.74 1.43
N GLN A 537 -14.38 37.89 0.96
CA GLN A 537 -14.54 39.19 1.63
C GLN A 537 -16.01 39.65 1.75
N LEU A 538 -16.93 39.03 0.99
CA LEU A 538 -18.39 39.21 1.14
C LEU A 538 -18.96 38.47 2.36
N GLY A 539 -18.20 37.53 2.94
CA GLY A 539 -18.63 36.66 4.03
C GLY A 539 -19.84 35.79 3.68
N ALA A 540 -20.65 35.49 4.69
CA ALA A 540 -21.96 34.86 4.52
C ALA A 540 -22.93 35.73 3.69
N LEU A 541 -23.96 35.12 3.10
CA LEU A 541 -24.89 35.81 2.19
C LEU A 541 -26.36 35.58 2.58
N ALA A 542 -27.10 36.68 2.78
CA ALA A 542 -28.54 36.68 3.03
C ALA A 542 -29.31 36.98 1.73
N GLY A 543 -29.80 35.93 1.07
CA GLY A 543 -30.30 36.00 -0.30
C GLY A 543 -29.17 36.39 -1.27
N THR A 544 -29.09 37.68 -1.60
CA THR A 544 -28.00 38.28 -2.40
C THR A 544 -27.19 39.35 -1.64
N ASN A 545 -27.50 39.60 -0.37
CA ASN A 545 -26.88 40.67 0.42
C ASN A 545 -25.69 40.13 1.23
N PRO A 546 -24.48 40.69 1.11
CA PRO A 546 -23.35 40.34 1.96
C PRO A 546 -23.67 40.58 3.43
N LEU A 547 -23.43 39.58 4.27
CA LEU A 547 -23.34 39.72 5.71
C LEU A 547 -21.92 40.17 6.12
N GLY A 548 -20.91 39.89 5.30
CA GLY A 548 -19.55 40.36 5.54
C GLY A 548 -18.77 39.55 6.57
N VAL A 549 -17.61 40.06 6.93
CA VAL A 549 -16.59 39.37 7.75
C VAL A 549 -16.19 40.17 9.00
N ASP A 550 -17.03 41.12 9.43
CA ASP A 550 -16.83 41.89 10.65
C ASP A 550 -17.28 41.14 11.92
N GLU A 551 -17.08 41.77 13.08
CA GLU A 551 -17.31 41.17 14.40
C GLU A 551 -18.76 40.71 14.62
N GLN A 552 -19.76 41.35 14.00
CA GLN A 552 -21.17 40.95 14.12
C GLN A 552 -21.46 39.61 13.42
N TYR A 553 -20.67 39.26 12.39
CA TYR A 553 -20.89 38.07 11.56
C TYR A 553 -19.74 37.04 11.67
N SER A 554 -18.90 37.21 12.70
CA SER A 554 -17.69 36.41 12.94
C SER A 554 -17.96 34.91 13.16
N ASP A 555 -19.12 34.55 13.73
CA ASP A 555 -19.55 33.16 13.99
C ASP A 555 -20.36 32.51 12.85
N TYR A 556 -20.66 33.24 11.77
CA TYR A 556 -21.32 32.67 10.59
C TYR A 556 -20.32 31.84 9.77
N PRO A 557 -20.74 30.76 9.09
CA PRO A 557 -19.85 29.96 8.25
C PRO A 557 -19.25 30.81 7.11
N VAL A 558 -17.98 30.56 6.79
CA VAL A 558 -17.33 31.16 5.64
C VAL A 558 -17.80 30.49 4.35
N VAL A 559 -18.14 31.30 3.36
CA VAL A 559 -18.54 30.90 2.01
C VAL A 559 -17.80 31.76 0.99
N GLN A 560 -18.09 31.62 -0.30
CA GLN A 560 -17.40 32.32 -1.38
C GLN A 560 -15.87 32.07 -1.38
N VAL A 561 -15.46 30.89 -0.93
CA VAL A 561 -14.06 30.39 -0.97
C VAL A 561 -13.91 29.33 -2.05
N THR A 562 -12.74 29.29 -2.71
CA THR A 562 -12.34 28.17 -3.57
C THR A 562 -11.83 26.98 -2.77
N ALA A 563 -11.75 25.80 -3.40
CA ALA A 563 -11.09 24.64 -2.80
C ALA A 563 -9.59 24.89 -2.52
N THR A 564 -8.92 25.68 -3.36
CA THR A 564 -7.53 26.12 -3.14
C THR A 564 -7.38 26.88 -1.82
N GLU A 565 -8.27 27.83 -1.53
CA GLU A 565 -8.22 28.66 -0.32
C GLU A 565 -8.63 27.88 0.94
N ALA A 566 -9.71 27.11 0.85
CA ALA A 566 -10.19 26.24 1.93
C ALA A 566 -9.10 25.25 2.37
N ASN A 567 -8.37 24.66 1.42
CA ASN A 567 -7.24 23.79 1.73
C ASN A 567 -6.04 24.53 2.35
N ARG A 568 -5.73 25.77 1.94
CA ARG A 568 -4.67 26.56 2.61
C ARG A 568 -5.00 26.83 4.07
N PHE A 569 -6.27 27.11 4.40
CA PHE A 569 -6.72 27.23 5.79
C PHE A 569 -6.54 25.91 6.54
N ALA A 570 -6.95 24.78 5.96
CA ALA A 570 -6.78 23.45 6.56
C ALA A 570 -5.30 23.17 6.88
N GLN A 571 -4.40 23.46 5.95
CA GLN A 571 -2.95 23.30 6.12
C GLN A 571 -2.36 24.21 7.21
N TRP A 572 -2.88 25.43 7.40
CA TRP A 572 -2.46 26.33 8.49
C TRP A 572 -2.86 25.82 9.89
N LEU A 573 -3.92 25.00 9.99
CA LEU A 573 -4.26 24.24 11.20
C LEU A 573 -3.47 22.93 11.34
N GLY A 574 -2.66 22.54 10.34
CA GLY A 574 -1.99 21.23 10.30
C GLY A 574 -2.93 20.07 9.92
N GLY A 575 -4.08 20.36 9.32
CA GLY A 575 -5.07 19.40 8.85
C GLY A 575 -5.30 19.44 7.34
N LEU A 576 -6.38 18.81 6.90
CA LEU A 576 -6.81 18.67 5.49
C LEU A 576 -8.32 18.92 5.38
N LEU A 577 -8.83 19.14 4.16
CA LEU A 577 -10.27 19.05 3.92
C LEU A 577 -10.75 17.59 4.08
N PRO A 578 -11.96 17.32 4.61
CA PRO A 578 -12.48 15.96 4.77
C PRO A 578 -12.49 15.21 3.44
N SER A 579 -12.22 13.90 3.41
CA SER A 579 -12.73 13.07 2.29
C SER A 579 -14.25 12.96 2.39
N THR A 580 -14.92 12.62 1.29
CA THR A 580 -16.34 12.22 1.30
C THR A 580 -16.60 11.14 2.34
N SER A 581 -15.78 10.10 2.39
CA SER A 581 -15.91 9.01 3.38
C SER A 581 -15.68 9.43 4.83
N GLN A 582 -14.85 10.44 5.09
CA GLN A 582 -14.66 11.02 6.43
C GLN A 582 -15.87 11.85 6.84
N TRP A 583 -16.35 12.72 5.94
CA TRP A 583 -17.59 13.47 6.18
C TRP A 583 -18.76 12.50 6.45
N ASP A 584 -18.97 11.51 5.57
CA ASP A 584 -20.06 10.53 5.68
C ASP A 584 -19.99 9.73 7.00
N LYS A 585 -18.78 9.30 7.43
CA LYS A 585 -18.58 8.63 8.73
C LYS A 585 -18.88 9.57 9.90
N ALA A 586 -18.29 10.76 9.92
CA ALA A 586 -18.42 11.74 11.01
C ALA A 586 -19.85 12.28 11.17
N ALA A 587 -20.61 12.27 10.09
CA ALA A 587 -22.02 12.60 10.03
C ALA A 587 -22.95 11.44 10.44
N GLY A 588 -22.44 10.20 10.54
CA GLY A 588 -23.21 9.05 11.02
C GLY A 588 -23.81 8.14 9.94
N ALA A 589 -23.49 8.34 8.64
CA ALA A 589 -23.99 7.53 7.52
C ALA A 589 -23.74 6.02 7.65
N LEU A 590 -22.76 5.65 8.48
CA LEU A 590 -22.32 4.28 8.73
C LEU A 590 -22.72 3.77 10.13
N GLU A 591 -23.29 4.62 11.00
CA GLU A 591 -23.59 4.26 12.40
C GLU A 591 -25.08 3.94 12.63
N ARG A 592 -25.95 4.26 11.66
CA ARG A 592 -27.40 4.01 11.72
C ARG A 592 -27.83 3.03 10.62
N GLU A 593 -28.65 2.04 10.98
CA GLU A 593 -29.25 1.12 10.00
C GLU A 593 -30.33 1.80 9.14
N ASP A 594 -31.01 2.82 9.67
CA ASP A 594 -32.09 3.54 8.98
C ASP A 594 -31.60 4.54 7.92
N ARG A 595 -30.31 4.92 7.94
CA ARG A 595 -29.69 5.95 7.09
C ARG A 595 -30.44 7.30 7.10
N MET A 596 -31.19 7.58 8.16
CA MET A 596 -32.01 8.80 8.30
C MET A 596 -31.19 9.98 8.82
N GLY A 597 -30.66 10.78 7.89
CA GLY A 597 -30.05 12.07 8.20
C GLY A 597 -28.63 12.02 8.80
N PRO A 598 -27.82 13.06 8.58
CA PRO A 598 -26.52 13.26 9.24
C PRO A 598 -26.62 13.83 10.67
N TYR A 599 -27.81 13.86 11.25
CA TYR A 599 -28.15 14.51 12.53
C TYR A 599 -29.13 13.65 13.35
N LEU A 600 -29.28 13.98 14.64
CA LEU A 600 -30.07 13.19 15.61
C LEU A 600 -31.44 13.77 15.97
N GLY A 601 -31.69 15.07 15.78
CA GLY A 601 -32.95 15.73 16.17
C GLY A 601 -34.13 15.48 15.23
N GLU A 602 -35.34 15.87 15.65
CA GLU A 602 -36.59 15.66 14.89
C GLU A 602 -36.80 16.63 13.71
N GLY A 603 -35.82 17.51 13.43
CA GLY A 603 -35.72 18.28 12.18
C GLY A 603 -36.47 19.61 12.13
N GLU A 604 -37.37 19.93 13.07
CA GLU A 604 -38.10 21.22 13.07
C GLU A 604 -37.20 22.44 13.38
N HIS A 605 -35.99 22.24 13.91
CA HIS A 605 -35.13 23.33 14.42
C HIS A 605 -33.71 23.38 13.82
N VAL A 606 -33.42 22.63 12.76
CA VAL A 606 -32.10 22.62 12.07
C VAL A 606 -31.89 23.86 11.17
N CYS A 607 -30.66 24.13 10.74
CA CYS A 607 -30.28 25.42 10.11
C CYS A 607 -30.64 25.60 8.61
N VAL A 608 -31.59 24.82 8.08
CA VAL A 608 -32.01 24.89 6.66
C VAL A 608 -33.10 25.95 6.38
N ALA A 609 -33.48 26.09 5.10
CA ALA A 609 -34.60 26.89 4.57
C ALA A 609 -34.53 28.41 4.78
N ARG A 610 -33.37 28.98 5.12
CA ARG A 610 -33.16 30.41 5.41
C ARG A 610 -32.90 31.28 4.17
N LEU A 611 -33.57 30.98 3.06
CA LEU A 611 -33.41 31.61 1.73
C LEU A 611 -33.18 33.14 1.74
N GLU A 612 -33.98 33.90 2.50
CA GLU A 612 -33.89 35.37 2.60
C GLU A 612 -32.92 35.86 3.70
N SER A 613 -32.66 35.04 4.72
CA SER A 613 -31.89 35.42 5.91
C SER A 613 -30.42 34.99 5.87
N GLY A 614 -30.06 34.05 4.99
CA GLY A 614 -28.72 33.47 4.91
C GLY A 614 -28.47 32.36 5.93
N PRO A 615 -27.24 31.83 6.01
CA PRO A 615 -26.88 30.77 6.94
C PRO A 615 -27.04 31.23 8.40
N CYS A 616 -27.14 30.28 9.33
CA CYS A 616 -27.12 30.56 10.76
C CYS A 616 -25.67 30.70 11.30
N PRO A 617 -25.44 31.38 12.43
CA PRO A 617 -24.19 31.23 13.19
C PRO A 617 -23.96 29.77 13.54
N GLY A 618 -22.74 29.25 13.39
CA GLY A 618 -22.47 27.82 13.63
C GLY A 618 -22.84 27.39 15.06
N GLY A 619 -23.47 26.23 15.20
CA GLY A 619 -23.94 25.68 16.46
C GLY A 619 -25.20 26.37 17.02
N SER A 620 -25.98 27.04 16.17
CA SER A 620 -27.24 27.69 16.59
C SER A 620 -28.37 26.71 16.91
N SER A 621 -28.19 25.41 16.64
CA SER A 621 -29.19 24.37 16.90
C SER A 621 -28.55 23.12 17.53
N SER A 622 -29.18 22.62 18.60
CA SER A 622 -28.85 21.33 19.24
C SER A 622 -29.37 20.13 18.46
N ASP A 623 -30.37 20.33 17.61
CA ASP A 623 -31.06 19.25 16.90
C ASP A 623 -30.27 18.83 15.64
N ASP A 624 -29.26 19.64 15.30
CA ASP A 624 -28.36 19.56 14.16
C ASP A 624 -27.05 18.80 14.49
N GLU A 625 -27.06 18.00 15.56
CA GLU A 625 -25.91 17.25 16.10
C GLU A 625 -25.82 15.83 15.51
N SER A 626 -24.64 15.43 15.03
CA SER A 626 -24.35 14.06 14.56
C SER A 626 -24.10 13.06 15.70
N PRO A 627 -24.08 11.74 15.43
CA PRO A 627 -23.73 10.71 16.43
C PRO A 627 -22.35 10.88 17.12
N PHE A 628 -21.49 11.77 16.60
CA PHE A 628 -20.17 12.07 17.16
C PHE A 628 -20.07 13.47 17.79
N GLY A 629 -21.16 14.21 17.93
CA GLY A 629 -21.13 15.57 18.51
C GLY A 629 -20.53 16.62 17.57
N ILE A 630 -20.85 16.54 16.28
CA ILE A 630 -20.56 17.58 15.30
C ILE A 630 -21.88 18.27 14.94
N LEU A 631 -21.91 19.59 14.99
CA LEU A 631 -23.08 20.44 14.81
C LEU A 631 -23.24 20.90 13.34
N ASP A 632 -24.42 21.40 12.99
CA ASP A 632 -24.76 22.01 11.69
C ASP A 632 -24.74 21.05 10.48
N MET A 633 -24.82 19.74 10.73
CA MET A 633 -24.62 18.67 9.74
C MET A 633 -25.86 18.39 8.85
N ALA A 634 -27.07 18.68 9.34
CA ALA A 634 -28.33 18.58 8.61
C ALA A 634 -28.40 19.55 7.43
N GLY A 635 -27.77 20.72 7.62
CA GLY A 635 -27.49 21.70 6.59
C GLY A 635 -27.51 23.12 7.14
N ASN A 636 -26.39 23.82 6.97
CA ASN A 636 -26.29 25.27 7.13
C ASN A 636 -25.67 25.83 5.83
N VAL A 637 -24.47 25.35 5.51
CA VAL A 637 -23.86 25.42 4.17
C VAL A 637 -23.50 24.01 3.70
N SER A 638 -23.38 23.82 2.38
CA SER A 638 -22.74 22.61 1.84
C SER A 638 -21.24 22.70 2.09
N GLU A 639 -20.52 21.58 2.15
CA GLU A 639 -19.11 21.51 2.54
C GLU A 639 -18.20 20.94 1.46
N LEU A 640 -17.14 21.67 1.12
CA LEU A 640 -16.06 21.17 0.26
C LEU A 640 -15.36 19.96 0.90
N THR A 641 -15.29 18.85 0.15
CA THR A 641 -14.39 17.74 0.47
C THR A 641 -13.08 17.90 -0.30
N ARG A 642 -12.05 17.12 0.04
CA ARG A 642 -10.84 17.02 -0.80
C ARG A 642 -11.03 16.18 -2.06
N ASN A 643 -12.15 15.49 -2.28
CA ASN A 643 -12.33 14.58 -3.42
C ASN A 643 -12.79 15.30 -4.69
N LEU A 644 -12.27 14.89 -5.85
CA LEU A 644 -12.83 15.28 -7.15
C LEU A 644 -13.96 14.34 -7.60
N LEU A 645 -14.85 14.87 -8.44
CA LEU A 645 -15.85 14.12 -9.22
C LEU A 645 -15.18 13.39 -10.40
N SER A 646 -14.20 14.04 -11.04
CA SER A 646 -13.54 13.55 -12.26
C SER A 646 -12.63 12.35 -12.01
N SER A 647 -11.98 12.31 -10.86
CA SER A 647 -10.84 11.44 -10.61
C SER A 647 -10.61 11.29 -9.11
N GLN A 648 -9.52 10.63 -8.74
CA GLN A 648 -9.01 10.58 -7.38
C GLN A 648 -7.64 11.24 -7.38
N LEU A 649 -7.60 12.48 -7.88
CA LEU A 649 -6.76 13.48 -7.26
C LEU A 649 -7.51 14.03 -6.03
N THR A 650 -6.75 14.59 -5.10
CA THR A 650 -7.32 15.32 -3.96
C THR A 650 -6.86 16.77 -3.98
N VAL A 651 -7.73 17.67 -3.51
CA VAL A 651 -7.37 19.06 -3.23
C VAL A 651 -6.15 19.09 -2.27
N PRO A 652 -5.12 19.92 -2.50
CA PRO A 652 -4.97 20.87 -3.61
C PRO A 652 -4.41 20.21 -4.88
N LEU A 653 -4.85 20.69 -6.04
CA LEU A 653 -4.35 20.21 -7.33
C LEU A 653 -3.08 20.97 -7.71
N ALA A 654 -2.02 20.24 -8.07
CA ALA A 654 -0.75 20.85 -8.48
C ALA A 654 -0.86 21.63 -9.80
N GLN A 655 -1.74 21.17 -10.71
CA GLN A 655 -2.14 21.85 -11.94
C GLN A 655 -3.63 21.49 -12.19
N PRO A 656 -4.60 22.31 -11.75
CA PRO A 656 -6.02 22.02 -11.96
C PRO A 656 -6.41 22.10 -13.44
N LEU A 657 -7.21 21.15 -13.93
CA LEU A 657 -7.83 21.26 -15.24
C LEU A 657 -9.09 22.13 -15.16
N LYS A 658 -9.39 22.88 -16.23
CA LYS A 658 -10.55 23.80 -16.30
C LYS A 658 -11.90 23.17 -15.93
N ASN A 659 -12.03 21.85 -16.06
CA ASN A 659 -13.26 21.10 -15.80
C ASN A 659 -13.17 20.21 -14.54
N ASP A 660 -12.10 20.30 -13.73
CA ASP A 660 -12.04 19.56 -12.47
C ASP A 660 -13.09 20.10 -11.50
N ARG A 661 -13.92 19.19 -10.98
CA ARG A 661 -14.98 19.51 -10.02
C ARG A 661 -14.69 18.83 -8.69
N VAL A 662 -14.76 19.60 -7.61
CA VAL A 662 -14.65 19.15 -6.23
C VAL A 662 -16.02 18.71 -5.74
N ILE A 663 -16.12 17.52 -5.15
CA ILE A 663 -17.35 17.02 -4.53
C ILE A 663 -17.59 17.80 -3.25
N PHE A 664 -18.83 18.27 -3.05
CA PHE A 664 -19.28 18.75 -1.75
C PHE A 664 -20.28 17.78 -1.12
N ARG A 665 -20.31 17.79 0.22
CA ARG A 665 -21.34 17.16 1.05
C ARG A 665 -22.23 18.24 1.68
N GLY A 666 -23.21 17.86 2.49
CA GLY A 666 -24.11 18.79 3.16
C GLY A 666 -25.17 19.39 2.24
N ASN A 667 -26.34 19.67 2.80
CA ASN A 667 -27.30 20.58 2.18
C ASN A 667 -27.11 21.98 2.77
N ASN A 668 -27.73 23.00 2.20
CA ASN A 668 -27.51 24.41 2.59
C ASN A 668 -28.80 25.17 2.81
N TYR A 669 -28.67 26.40 3.32
CA TYR A 669 -29.76 27.31 3.67
C TYR A 669 -30.75 27.63 2.53
N HIS A 670 -30.47 27.30 1.26
CA HIS A 670 -31.46 27.40 0.17
C HIS A 670 -32.45 26.23 0.12
N SER A 671 -32.15 25.08 0.72
CA SER A 671 -33.04 23.91 0.70
C SER A 671 -34.14 23.99 1.73
N ALA A 672 -35.36 23.60 1.33
CA ALA A 672 -36.51 23.43 2.23
C ALA A 672 -36.48 22.13 3.04
N VAL A 673 -35.57 21.20 2.73
CA VAL A 673 -35.45 19.88 3.38
C VAL A 673 -34.01 19.68 3.87
N PRO A 674 -33.80 19.18 5.11
CA PRO A 674 -32.49 18.71 5.58
C PRO A 674 -31.88 17.65 4.66
N TRP A 675 -30.57 17.41 4.77
CA TRP A 675 -29.99 16.26 4.06
C TRP A 675 -30.41 14.93 4.70
N ALA A 676 -30.56 13.90 3.87
CA ALA A 676 -30.71 12.50 4.27
C ALA A 676 -29.93 11.61 3.29
N TYR A 677 -29.55 10.40 3.73
CA TYR A 677 -28.80 9.44 2.91
C TYR A 677 -29.70 8.46 2.12
N GLU A 678 -30.95 8.86 1.85
CA GLU A 678 -31.94 8.07 1.12
C GLU A 678 -31.46 7.74 -0.31
N GLU A 679 -31.98 6.64 -0.86
CA GLU A 679 -31.38 5.95 -2.00
C GLU A 679 -31.59 6.69 -3.33
N GLY A 680 -30.48 7.07 -3.96
CA GLY A 680 -30.42 7.76 -5.26
C GLY A 680 -29.25 7.28 -6.11
N ASP A 681 -29.14 5.95 -6.30
CA ASP A 681 -28.00 5.23 -6.91
C ASP A 681 -27.80 5.48 -8.43
N GLY A 682 -28.31 6.61 -8.94
CA GLY A 682 -28.27 7.03 -10.34
C GLY A 682 -27.89 8.49 -10.59
N ASP A 683 -27.88 9.37 -9.57
CA ASP A 683 -27.51 10.78 -9.73
C ASP A 683 -26.02 11.03 -9.44
N ALA A 684 -25.40 11.92 -10.21
CA ALA A 684 -24.00 12.30 -10.03
C ALA A 684 -23.81 13.15 -8.75
N PRO A 685 -22.80 12.87 -7.90
CA PRO A 685 -22.67 13.57 -6.63
C PRO A 685 -22.41 15.07 -6.81
N ALA A 686 -23.05 15.86 -5.95
CA ALA A 686 -23.03 17.31 -6.00
C ALA A 686 -21.60 17.87 -5.92
N SER A 687 -21.30 18.85 -6.77
CA SER A 687 -19.93 19.31 -6.99
C SER A 687 -19.87 20.73 -7.54
N LEU A 688 -18.74 21.40 -7.31
CA LEU A 688 -18.39 22.76 -7.77
C LEU A 688 -17.10 22.70 -8.61
N LEU A 689 -16.81 23.62 -9.53
CA LEU A 689 -15.47 23.66 -10.16
C LEU A 689 -14.40 23.98 -9.09
N TYR A 690 -13.18 23.48 -9.30
CA TYR A 690 -12.10 23.54 -8.31
C TYR A 690 -11.72 24.98 -7.87
N ASP A 691 -11.66 25.92 -8.83
CA ASP A 691 -11.40 27.35 -8.60
C ASP A 691 -12.68 28.22 -8.73
N GLU A 692 -13.86 27.65 -8.50
CA GLU A 692 -15.15 28.37 -8.48
C GLU A 692 -15.58 28.67 -7.05
N HIS A 693 -16.10 29.87 -6.81
CA HIS A 693 -16.65 30.30 -5.54
C HIS A 693 -18.18 30.04 -5.52
N SER A 694 -18.76 29.75 -4.35
CA SER A 694 -20.21 29.58 -4.19
C SER A 694 -20.74 30.31 -2.97
N PRO A 695 -21.94 30.93 -3.04
CA PRO A 695 -22.56 31.61 -1.90
C PRO A 695 -23.01 30.66 -0.78
N ALA A 696 -23.17 29.37 -1.09
CA ALA A 696 -23.81 28.39 -0.20
C ALA A 696 -22.94 27.15 0.08
N VAL A 697 -21.63 27.24 -0.22
CA VAL A 697 -20.64 26.21 0.08
C VAL A 697 -19.53 26.80 0.96
N GLY A 698 -19.35 26.23 2.14
CA GLY A 698 -18.23 26.44 3.06
C GLY A 698 -17.41 25.15 3.21
N PHE A 699 -16.79 24.94 4.38
CA PHE A 699 -15.98 23.75 4.66
C PHE A 699 -15.66 23.55 6.15
N ARG A 700 -15.17 22.34 6.49
CA ARG A 700 -14.53 21.98 7.76
C ARG A 700 -13.10 21.48 7.53
N VAL A 701 -12.38 21.20 8.63
CA VAL A 701 -11.04 20.60 8.61
C VAL A 701 -11.05 19.27 9.37
N VAL A 702 -10.29 18.29 8.86
CA VAL A 702 -9.94 17.05 9.57
C VAL A 702 -8.45 17.01 9.87
N ILE A 703 -8.08 16.32 10.95
CA ILE A 703 -6.70 15.95 11.28
C ILE A 703 -6.64 14.42 11.18
N GLU A 704 -5.91 13.91 10.20
CA GLU A 704 -5.71 12.47 10.04
C GLU A 704 -4.63 11.99 11.01
N MET A 705 -4.90 10.87 11.70
CA MET A 705 -3.86 10.15 12.44
C MET A 705 -3.11 9.26 11.42
N LEU A 706 -1.78 9.37 11.39
CA LEU A 706 -0.92 8.77 10.36
C LEU A 706 -0.63 7.28 10.58
#